data_AF-A0A1H0R1G8-F1
#
_entry.id   AF-A0A1H0R1G8-F1
#
_cell.length_a   1.000
_cell.length_b   1.000
_cell.length_c   1.000
_cell.angle_alpha   90.00
_cell.angle_beta   90.00
_cell.angle_gamma   90.00
#
_symmetry.space_group_name_H-M   'P 1'
#
loop_
_entity.id
_entity.type
_entity.pdbx_description
1 polymer ?
#
loop_
_entity_poly.entity_id
_entity_poly.type
_entity_poly.pdbx_seq_one_letter_code
_entity_poly.pdbx_strand_id
1 'polypeptide(L)'
;MQRVDIKNYISMKIFTVTISAFLLVACGGGGGGGGGGGGGGGGGGGVSNVEAPSTLSGVAAVGAAIANGSVVAHCVSGPALSGTTDSSGAFSLALTATHLPPCMLQVSGGSPSVTLHSFATASGRVNISPITELVLSRVLAGSPAVAFGSFSAAQGASINSGLAAAKSYVATQIAAIAGASSTIDPMSGVFVVGDANDKVLDALGLAMVTAGKTIDDLRVGASTGAVLSGIVPPLNTSGTGTGTGTGTGTGTGGFPPAPRPPSTTSSKNVFWLRGDGSIFEYLTSNQLIYSETPSYQPLAVSLYKSIKIGFGGNEVEFLPNRTLPTIYRDPSTQGGAYEYKLGLNKVATSAWLLDGLYPGMVVTTPGRGCSPGINAYYLHEVGIDGNGRVLNFAADFSYNCGGGDNQLQGVVRYNSTVPSVLQQVFAVAGADVGTGEGKLLVLDGSRSWSPASKIVKAHWTQESGPSLDLSQCAQLICKTYSPLLPNGGGISKLKLTVETESGLTSSDVVSVIMKSNLDKQSKFEVWGKGFIARGDGLGSDNNFYDSSAKFYVPKYLSLGSVYENQTIERVNVAIEGLSSSGNVGRYNVALMSPKGSTLAAGEYWDFGTGGGFEAFDDISSIAMDNVGSGAACGHQIGNLLIGDLDRDPNDVGNIRSMSAFLRINCVVLGIVEENSSYARIWLNHQPSNIPVAKISGSNQVVSGGFISLSSINSTSTRRLDTKVWRLVYGASNDLSAMVLSDDGDYMRVKVGSNVARGTRFVFALDVIDAAGEAGTDLFSVVVQ
;
A
#
# COMPACT_ATOMS: atom_id res chain seq x y z
N MET A 1 9.71 -5.22 -62.11
CA MET A 1 11.01 -5.71 -62.65
C MET A 1 12.10 -4.84 -62.03
N GLN A 2 12.83 -5.36 -61.04
CA GLN A 2 14.25 -5.74 -61.13
C GLN A 2 15.17 -4.56 -61.49
N ARG A 3 16.24 -4.19 -60.77
CA ARG A 3 16.99 -4.69 -59.60
C ARG A 3 17.69 -3.44 -59.02
N VAL A 4 17.81 -3.32 -57.71
CA VAL A 4 18.69 -2.32 -57.07
C VAL A 4 19.68 -3.07 -56.20
N ASP A 5 20.97 -2.98 -56.56
CA ASP A 5 22.08 -3.48 -55.75
C ASP A 5 22.80 -2.29 -55.06
N ILE A 6 22.59 -2.22 -53.75
CA ILE A 6 23.56 -2.13 -52.64
C ILE A 6 24.86 -1.36 -52.90
N LYS A 7 25.01 -0.21 -52.22
CA LYS A 7 26.15 0.12 -51.31
C LYS A 7 25.98 1.51 -50.67
N ASN A 8 25.61 1.52 -49.39
CA ASN A 8 26.26 2.24 -48.27
C ASN A 8 25.27 2.51 -47.13
N TYR A 9 25.50 1.85 -45.99
CA TYR A 9 24.87 2.10 -44.70
C TYR A 9 25.93 1.92 -43.60
N ILE A 10 25.96 2.88 -42.66
CA ILE A 10 26.17 2.80 -41.20
C ILE A 10 27.29 1.91 -40.65
N SER A 11 28.24 2.52 -39.91
CA SER A 11 29.10 1.84 -38.92
C SER A 11 28.64 2.14 -37.50
N MET A 12 28.17 1.09 -36.84
CA MET A 12 27.70 0.99 -35.46
C MET A 12 28.84 0.42 -34.58
N LYS A 13 29.12 1.00 -33.41
CA LYS A 13 30.05 0.45 -32.42
C LYS A 13 29.31 -0.56 -31.53
N ILE A 14 29.56 -1.86 -31.75
CA ILE A 14 29.20 -2.96 -30.86
C ILE A 14 30.49 -3.45 -30.18
N PHE A 15 30.47 -3.55 -28.84
CA PHE A 15 31.46 -4.30 -28.06
C PHE A 15 30.88 -5.70 -27.78
N THR A 16 31.58 -6.71 -28.27
CA THR A 16 31.23 -8.14 -28.17
C THR A 16 31.52 -8.66 -26.76
N VAL A 17 30.51 -9.20 -26.08
CA VAL A 17 30.66 -10.03 -24.87
C VAL A 17 30.64 -11.50 -25.32
N THR A 18 31.76 -12.18 -25.12
CA THR A 18 31.92 -13.61 -25.40
C THR A 18 31.28 -14.44 -24.29
N ILE A 19 30.32 -15.28 -24.66
CA ILE A 19 29.75 -16.32 -23.80
C ILE A 19 30.77 -17.48 -23.73
N SER A 20 31.32 -17.74 -22.54
CA SER A 20 32.03 -18.98 -22.23
C SER A 20 31.13 -19.88 -21.40
N ALA A 21 30.78 -21.03 -21.97
CA ALA A 21 30.10 -22.12 -21.28
C ALA A 21 31.05 -22.76 -20.26
N PHE A 22 30.63 -22.87 -19.01
CA PHE A 22 31.20 -23.81 -18.04
C PHE A 22 30.10 -24.75 -17.55
N LEU A 23 30.19 -26.00 -18.00
CA LEU A 23 29.57 -27.14 -17.35
C LEU A 23 30.23 -27.32 -15.96
N LEU A 24 29.43 -27.39 -14.90
CA LEU A 24 29.85 -28.00 -13.64
C LEU A 24 29.04 -29.29 -13.43
N VAL A 25 29.70 -30.40 -13.76
CA VAL A 25 29.32 -31.75 -13.39
C VAL A 25 29.63 -31.94 -11.91
N ALA A 26 28.66 -32.48 -11.18
CA ALA A 26 28.83 -33.02 -9.84
C ALA A 26 29.64 -34.33 -9.89
N CYS A 27 30.71 -34.42 -9.09
CA CYS A 27 31.24 -35.66 -8.51
C CYS A 27 32.15 -35.22 -7.35
N GLY A 28 31.92 -35.60 -6.09
CA GLY A 28 32.05 -36.98 -5.64
C GLY A 28 33.53 -37.31 -5.45
N GLY A 29 34.14 -36.85 -4.35
CA GLY A 29 35.50 -37.21 -3.96
C GLY A 29 35.51 -38.33 -2.92
N GLY A 30 36.10 -39.47 -3.27
CA GLY A 30 36.39 -40.58 -2.36
C GLY A 30 37.41 -41.58 -2.94
N GLY A 31 38.66 -41.47 -2.47
CA GLY A 31 39.53 -42.61 -2.14
C GLY A 31 40.38 -43.32 -3.22
N GLY A 32 41.68 -43.00 -3.25
CA GLY A 32 42.75 -43.97 -2.92
C GLY A 32 43.39 -44.84 -4.01
N GLY A 33 44.69 -44.62 -4.24
CA GLY A 33 45.70 -45.69 -4.32
C GLY A 33 46.37 -45.94 -5.67
N GLY A 34 47.71 -45.85 -5.69
CA GLY A 34 48.55 -46.74 -6.51
C GLY A 34 49.54 -46.09 -7.48
N GLY A 35 50.78 -45.91 -7.02
CA GLY A 35 51.97 -46.47 -7.69
C GLY A 35 52.53 -45.80 -8.95
N GLY A 36 53.76 -45.28 -8.82
CA GLY A 36 54.84 -45.69 -9.73
C GLY A 36 55.36 -44.65 -10.74
N GLY A 37 56.46 -43.99 -10.36
CA GLY A 37 57.69 -43.98 -11.17
C GLY A 37 57.84 -42.94 -12.28
N GLY A 38 58.91 -42.12 -12.15
CA GLY A 38 59.76 -41.82 -13.30
C GLY A 38 59.83 -40.36 -13.77
N GLY A 39 60.68 -39.58 -13.09
CA GLY A 39 61.75 -38.75 -13.67
C GLY A 39 61.51 -37.83 -14.88
N GLY A 40 61.91 -36.56 -14.70
CA GLY A 40 62.33 -35.70 -15.82
C GLY A 40 62.06 -34.22 -15.56
N GLY A 41 63.10 -33.47 -15.15
CA GLY A 41 63.00 -32.07 -14.74
C GLY A 41 62.91 -31.06 -15.89
N GLY A 42 62.59 -29.82 -15.51
CA GLY A 42 62.66 -28.63 -16.34
C GLY A 42 62.10 -27.43 -15.57
N GLY A 43 62.99 -26.60 -15.01
CA GLY A 43 62.64 -25.45 -14.19
C GLY A 43 62.06 -24.28 -14.99
N GLY A 44 61.31 -23.43 -14.29
CA GLY A 44 60.88 -22.14 -14.81
C GLY A 44 59.89 -21.41 -13.91
N GLY A 45 60.39 -20.41 -13.19
CA GLY A 45 59.64 -19.21 -12.80
C GLY A 45 58.54 -19.39 -11.76
N GLY A 46 58.82 -18.94 -10.53
CA GLY A 46 57.78 -18.70 -9.53
C GLY A 46 56.74 -17.71 -10.07
N VAL A 47 55.59 -18.25 -10.48
CA VAL A 47 54.35 -17.49 -10.53
C VAL A 47 53.77 -17.55 -9.12
N SER A 48 53.82 -16.42 -8.43
CA SER A 48 52.98 -16.18 -7.27
C SER A 48 51.56 -16.57 -7.66
N ASN A 49 50.99 -17.58 -6.99
CA ASN A 49 49.55 -17.79 -7.02
C ASN A 49 48.92 -16.46 -6.60
N VAL A 50 48.38 -15.70 -7.56
CA VAL A 50 47.44 -14.63 -7.24
C VAL A 50 46.20 -15.38 -6.76
N GLU A 51 46.13 -15.55 -5.44
CA GLU A 51 44.95 -16.03 -4.74
C GLU A 51 43.74 -15.27 -5.28
N ALA A 52 42.74 -15.99 -5.78
CA ALA A 52 41.52 -15.38 -6.30
C ALA A 52 40.96 -14.39 -5.26
N PRO A 53 40.48 -13.20 -5.65
CA PRO A 53 39.97 -12.23 -4.68
C PRO A 53 38.85 -12.88 -3.88
N SER A 54 39.10 -13.03 -2.58
CA SER A 54 38.08 -13.52 -1.65
C SER A 54 37.04 -12.41 -1.44
N THR A 55 35.79 -12.76 -1.16
CA THR A 55 34.70 -11.77 -1.06
C THR A 55 33.99 -11.88 0.27
N LEU A 56 33.46 -10.76 0.76
CA LEU A 56 32.41 -10.74 1.77
C LEU A 56 31.10 -10.49 1.06
N SER A 57 30.18 -11.46 1.06
CA SER A 57 28.90 -11.34 0.38
C SER A 57 27.75 -11.84 1.24
N GLY A 58 26.56 -11.29 1.06
CA GLY A 58 25.40 -11.74 1.83
C GLY A 58 24.18 -10.87 1.59
N VAL A 59 23.18 -11.03 2.44
CA VAL A 59 21.91 -10.30 2.35
C VAL A 59 21.72 -9.45 3.59
N ALA A 60 21.29 -8.21 3.40
CA ALA A 60 20.84 -7.31 4.45
C ALA A 60 19.31 -7.25 4.46
N ALA A 61 18.67 -7.64 5.56
CA ALA A 61 17.21 -7.73 5.66
C ALA A 61 16.70 -7.53 7.09
N VAL A 62 15.48 -7.03 7.23
CA VAL A 62 14.72 -6.93 8.50
C VAL A 62 13.43 -7.76 8.49
N GLY A 63 13.33 -8.74 7.59
CA GLY A 63 12.08 -9.37 7.13
C GLY A 63 11.73 -8.91 5.71
N ALA A 64 11.97 -7.63 5.41
CA ALA A 64 12.11 -7.14 4.03
C ALA A 64 13.59 -6.93 3.69
N ALA A 65 13.94 -7.09 2.41
CA ALA A 65 15.23 -6.67 1.87
C ALA A 65 15.51 -5.20 2.21
N ILE A 66 16.70 -4.89 2.73
CA ILE A 66 17.17 -3.51 2.87
C ILE A 66 17.76 -3.11 1.52
N ALA A 67 16.97 -2.48 0.66
CA ALA A 67 17.42 -2.05 -0.66
C ALA A 67 18.18 -0.71 -0.58
N ASN A 68 19.24 -0.56 -1.40
CA ASN A 68 20.06 0.66 -1.49
C ASN A 68 20.68 1.10 -0.14
N GLY A 69 20.94 0.16 0.77
CA GLY A 69 21.67 0.41 2.01
C GLY A 69 23.16 0.53 1.74
N SER A 70 23.83 1.47 2.41
CA SER A 70 25.29 1.61 2.36
C SER A 70 25.92 0.57 3.26
N VAL A 71 26.73 -0.33 2.70
CA VAL A 71 27.44 -1.38 3.44
C VAL A 71 28.91 -1.00 3.58
N VAL A 72 29.41 -0.92 4.81
CA VAL A 72 30.82 -0.65 5.12
C VAL A 72 31.38 -1.79 5.95
N ALA A 73 32.60 -2.24 5.65
CA ALA A 73 33.30 -3.25 6.44
C ALA A 73 34.67 -2.74 6.93
N HIS A 74 34.95 -2.99 8.21
CA HIS A 74 36.26 -2.80 8.84
C HIS A 74 36.83 -4.17 9.21
N CYS A 75 37.96 -4.53 8.61
CA CYS A 75 38.69 -5.76 8.89
C CYS A 75 39.85 -5.49 9.88
N VAL A 76 40.43 -6.55 10.46
CA VAL A 76 41.58 -6.40 11.39
C VAL A 76 42.75 -5.68 10.74
N SER A 77 42.94 -5.87 9.43
CA SER A 77 43.86 -5.09 8.61
C SER A 77 43.20 -4.68 7.30
N GLY A 78 43.77 -3.66 6.66
CA GLY A 78 43.28 -3.13 5.38
C GLY A 78 42.42 -1.87 5.56
N PRO A 79 42.23 -1.10 4.48
CA PRO A 79 41.32 0.05 4.49
C PRO A 79 39.86 -0.39 4.67
N ALA A 80 38.97 0.57 4.95
CA ALA A 80 37.53 0.30 4.97
C ALA A 80 37.03 -0.12 3.58
N LEU A 81 36.24 -1.19 3.52
CA LEU A 81 35.53 -1.60 2.32
C LEU A 81 34.15 -0.95 2.30
N SER A 82 33.65 -0.59 1.12
CA SER A 82 32.31 -0.04 0.96
C SER A 82 31.61 -0.59 -0.28
N GLY A 83 30.28 -0.67 -0.21
CA GLY A 83 29.40 -1.11 -1.29
C GLY A 83 27.94 -0.76 -0.96
N THR A 84 27.02 -1.20 -1.79
CA THR A 84 25.59 -1.02 -1.57
C THR A 84 24.83 -2.32 -1.73
N THR A 85 23.67 -2.42 -1.08
CA THR A 85 22.73 -3.52 -1.32
C THR A 85 21.89 -3.26 -2.56
N ASP A 86 21.57 -4.31 -3.31
CA ASP A 86 20.60 -4.27 -4.41
C ASP A 86 19.14 -4.35 -3.91
N SER A 87 18.17 -4.45 -4.82
CA SER A 87 16.74 -4.55 -4.48
C SER A 87 16.36 -5.82 -3.71
N SER A 88 17.19 -6.86 -3.78
CA SER A 88 17.03 -8.10 -3.00
C SER A 88 17.75 -8.04 -1.64
N GLY A 89 18.41 -6.91 -1.34
CA GLY A 89 19.22 -6.74 -0.13
C GLY A 89 20.61 -7.38 -0.26
N ALA A 90 20.95 -7.96 -1.42
CA ALA A 90 22.23 -8.63 -1.62
C ALA A 90 23.36 -7.61 -1.81
N PHE A 91 24.53 -7.91 -1.25
CA PHE A 91 25.73 -7.11 -1.40
C PHE A 91 26.97 -8.00 -1.56
N SER A 92 28.04 -7.42 -2.14
CA SER A 92 29.34 -8.08 -2.26
C SER A 92 30.47 -7.06 -2.16
N LEU A 93 31.41 -7.31 -1.25
CA LEU A 93 32.62 -6.51 -1.04
C LEU A 93 33.84 -7.38 -1.37
N ALA A 94 34.72 -6.90 -2.23
CA ALA A 94 35.94 -7.62 -2.61
C ALA A 94 37.04 -7.40 -1.56
N LEU A 95 37.59 -8.50 -1.02
CA LEU A 95 38.80 -8.49 -0.21
C LEU A 95 40.01 -8.55 -1.12
N THR A 96 41.01 -7.74 -0.80
CA THR A 96 42.35 -7.78 -1.42
C THR A 96 43.33 -8.43 -0.44
N ALA A 97 44.56 -8.73 -0.90
CA ALA A 97 45.63 -9.29 -0.06
C ALA A 97 45.99 -8.47 1.20
N THR A 98 45.57 -7.20 1.29
CA THR A 98 45.80 -6.36 2.47
C THR A 98 44.74 -6.52 3.56
N HIS A 99 43.61 -7.17 3.25
CA HIS A 99 42.52 -7.36 4.18
C HIS A 99 42.68 -8.69 4.93
N LEU A 100 42.73 -8.64 6.26
CA LEU A 100 42.77 -9.82 7.11
C LEU A 100 41.49 -9.90 7.93
N PRO A 101 40.63 -10.91 7.73
CA PRO A 101 39.51 -11.19 8.62
C PRO A 101 40.00 -11.52 10.05
N PRO A 102 39.16 -11.35 11.09
CA PRO A 102 37.74 -11.04 11.02
C PRO A 102 37.41 -9.60 10.59
N CYS A 103 36.19 -9.39 10.12
CA CYS A 103 35.68 -8.08 9.73
C CYS A 103 34.34 -7.80 10.42
N MET A 104 34.15 -6.57 10.89
CA MET A 104 32.86 -6.07 11.33
C MET A 104 32.22 -5.28 10.17
N LEU A 105 30.92 -5.46 9.97
CA LEU A 105 30.17 -4.82 8.89
C LEU A 105 29.05 -3.96 9.48
N GLN A 106 28.72 -2.87 8.79
CA GLN A 106 27.58 -2.01 9.05
C GLN A 106 26.80 -1.85 7.75
N VAL A 107 25.48 -1.99 7.81
CA VAL A 107 24.56 -1.40 6.82
C VAL A 107 23.94 -0.15 7.44
N SER A 108 23.84 0.95 6.69
CA SER A 108 23.14 2.17 7.11
C SER A 108 22.30 2.77 5.98
N GLY A 109 21.20 3.42 6.35
CA GLY A 109 20.24 3.97 5.39
C GLY A 109 19.43 2.87 4.71
N GLY A 110 19.20 3.00 3.40
CA GLY A 110 18.39 2.05 2.62
C GLY A 110 16.88 2.21 2.82
N SER A 111 16.11 1.27 2.26
CA SER A 111 14.66 1.17 2.42
C SER A 111 14.30 -0.28 2.79
N PRO A 112 13.85 -0.56 4.02
CA PRO A 112 13.63 0.40 5.12
C PRO A 112 14.94 0.98 5.66
N SER A 113 14.91 2.25 6.11
CA SER A 113 16.09 2.93 6.66
C SER A 113 16.41 2.41 8.05
N VAL A 114 17.54 1.72 8.19
CA VAL A 114 18.02 1.14 9.46
C VAL A 114 19.54 1.18 9.52
N THR A 115 20.09 1.13 10.73
CA THR A 115 21.52 0.89 10.93
C THR A 115 21.69 -0.43 11.68
N LEU A 116 22.34 -1.41 11.07
CA LEU A 116 22.55 -2.76 11.61
C LEU A 116 23.99 -3.23 11.35
N HIS A 117 24.47 -4.13 12.19
CA HIS A 117 25.83 -4.63 12.16
C HIS A 117 25.89 -6.15 12.09
N SER A 118 27.00 -6.65 11.56
CA SER A 118 27.32 -8.07 11.52
C SER A 118 28.82 -8.29 11.62
N PHE A 119 29.25 -9.54 11.66
CA PHE A 119 30.64 -9.92 11.85
C PHE A 119 30.98 -11.17 11.05
N ALA A 120 32.06 -11.09 10.27
CA ALA A 120 32.60 -12.16 9.46
C ALA A 120 33.92 -12.65 10.07
N THR A 121 34.01 -13.94 10.37
CA THR A 121 35.23 -14.54 10.95
C THR A 121 36.30 -14.84 9.90
N ALA A 122 35.89 -14.97 8.65
CA ALA A 122 36.71 -15.25 7.48
C ALA A 122 36.05 -14.60 6.24
N SER A 123 36.70 -14.70 5.08
CA SER A 123 36.05 -14.41 3.81
C SER A 123 34.89 -15.39 3.54
N GLY A 124 33.91 -14.97 2.76
CA GLY A 124 32.72 -15.75 2.45
C GLY A 124 31.43 -15.02 2.81
N ARG A 125 30.45 -15.76 3.32
CA ARG A 125 29.10 -15.24 3.54
C ARG A 125 28.98 -14.46 4.85
N VAL A 126 28.35 -13.30 4.80
CA VAL A 126 27.97 -12.50 5.97
C VAL A 126 26.65 -11.78 5.74
N ASN A 127 25.61 -12.14 6.49
CA ASN A 127 24.29 -11.50 6.44
C ASN A 127 24.22 -10.38 7.49
N ILE A 128 23.38 -9.37 7.25
CA ILE A 128 23.16 -8.26 8.17
C ILE A 128 21.67 -8.18 8.49
N SER A 129 21.29 -8.45 9.75
CA SER A 129 19.89 -8.50 10.16
C SER A 129 19.71 -8.07 11.62
N PRO A 130 18.46 -7.85 12.08
CA PRO A 130 18.17 -7.64 13.50
C PRO A 130 18.75 -8.74 14.40
N ILE A 131 18.81 -9.99 13.93
CA ILE A 131 19.39 -11.10 14.71
C ILE A 131 20.91 -10.94 14.83
N THR A 132 21.63 -10.59 13.75
CA THR A 132 23.09 -10.40 13.82
C THR A 132 23.46 -9.23 14.72
N GLU A 133 22.63 -8.18 14.71
CA GLU A 133 22.76 -7.02 15.60
C GLU A 133 22.62 -7.39 17.08
N LEU A 134 21.63 -8.22 17.44
CA LEU A 134 21.44 -8.67 18.83
C LEU A 134 22.56 -9.60 19.28
N VAL A 135 23.09 -10.44 18.37
CA VAL A 135 24.25 -11.28 18.68
C VAL A 135 25.44 -10.39 19.02
N LEU A 136 25.72 -9.36 18.23
CA LEU A 136 26.82 -8.44 18.52
C LEU A 136 26.61 -7.65 19.81
N SER A 137 25.38 -7.20 20.06
CA SER A 137 25.04 -6.50 21.31
C SER A 137 25.32 -7.38 22.53
N ARG A 138 25.01 -8.69 22.45
CA ARG A 138 25.24 -9.67 23.52
C ARG A 138 26.72 -10.01 23.70
N VAL A 139 27.47 -10.22 22.62
CA VAL A 139 28.91 -10.54 22.70
C VAL A 139 29.70 -9.35 23.25
N LEU A 140 29.39 -8.14 22.77
CA LEU A 140 30.07 -6.92 23.18
C LEU A 140 29.68 -6.46 24.59
N ALA A 141 28.53 -6.92 25.09
CA ALA A 141 27.87 -6.35 26.27
C ALA A 141 27.76 -4.82 26.17
N GLY A 142 27.43 -4.32 24.97
CA GLY A 142 27.48 -2.90 24.63
C GLY A 142 26.97 -2.61 23.23
N SER A 143 27.13 -1.37 22.76
CA SER A 143 26.63 -0.91 21.45
C SER A 143 27.51 -1.39 20.30
N PRO A 144 26.95 -2.10 19.30
CA PRO A 144 27.68 -2.48 18.09
C PRO A 144 28.16 -1.28 17.26
N ALA A 145 27.41 -0.16 17.24
CA ALA A 145 27.83 1.05 16.54
C ALA A 145 29.12 1.65 17.11
N VAL A 146 29.26 1.65 18.44
CA VAL A 146 30.47 2.12 19.12
C VAL A 146 31.65 1.19 18.81
N ALA A 147 31.43 -0.12 18.88
CA ALA A 147 32.47 -1.10 18.56
C ALA A 147 32.90 -1.06 17.09
N PHE A 148 31.97 -0.78 16.17
CA PHE A 148 32.27 -0.61 14.74
C PHE A 148 33.17 0.60 14.49
N GLY A 149 32.84 1.75 15.11
CA GLY A 149 33.63 2.98 14.98
C GLY A 149 35.05 2.89 15.55
N SER A 150 35.34 1.89 16.39
CA SER A 150 36.65 1.68 17.00
C SER A 150 37.26 0.30 16.73
N PHE A 151 36.79 -0.42 15.70
CA PHE A 151 37.08 -1.84 15.52
C PHE A 151 38.58 -2.15 15.44
N SER A 152 39.03 -3.18 16.15
CA SER A 152 40.45 -3.56 16.30
C SER A 152 40.64 -5.07 16.33
N ALA A 153 41.89 -5.53 16.14
CA ALA A 153 42.28 -6.94 16.24
C ALA A 153 41.83 -7.59 17.56
N ALA A 154 42.01 -6.88 18.68
CA ALA A 154 41.65 -7.35 20.01
C ALA A 154 40.12 -7.51 20.17
N GLN A 155 39.34 -6.55 19.66
CA GLN A 155 37.89 -6.67 19.62
C GLN A 155 37.43 -7.81 18.70
N GLY A 156 38.05 -7.98 17.53
CA GLY A 156 37.78 -9.09 16.62
C GLY A 156 38.00 -10.45 17.30
N ALA A 157 39.10 -10.63 18.03
CA ALA A 157 39.38 -11.85 18.79
C ALA A 157 38.36 -12.09 19.91
N SER A 158 38.02 -11.03 20.67
CA SER A 158 37.01 -11.09 21.74
C SER A 158 35.63 -11.48 21.19
N ILE A 159 35.19 -10.83 20.11
CA ILE A 159 33.92 -11.13 19.46
C ILE A 159 33.87 -12.58 18.99
N ASN A 160 34.94 -13.04 18.33
CA ASN A 160 35.02 -14.41 17.81
C ASN A 160 34.91 -15.45 18.93
N SER A 161 35.54 -15.21 20.08
CA SER A 161 35.49 -16.11 21.24
C SER A 161 34.11 -16.18 21.90
N GLY A 162 33.36 -15.08 21.94
CA GLY A 162 32.03 -15.00 22.57
C GLY A 162 30.87 -15.37 21.66
N LEU A 163 31.13 -15.54 20.35
CA LEU A 163 30.10 -15.63 19.33
C LEU A 163 29.15 -16.82 19.52
N ALA A 164 29.67 -17.97 19.91
CA ALA A 164 28.86 -19.18 20.13
C ALA A 164 27.84 -19.00 21.28
N ALA A 165 28.27 -18.41 22.40
CA ALA A 165 27.40 -18.17 23.56
C ALA A 165 26.32 -17.14 23.25
N ALA A 166 26.67 -16.06 22.54
CA ALA A 166 25.70 -15.05 22.14
C ALA A 166 24.71 -15.56 21.10
N LYS A 167 25.14 -16.36 20.12
CA LYS A 167 24.24 -17.02 19.16
C LYS A 167 23.23 -17.91 19.89
N SER A 168 23.66 -18.68 20.88
CA SER A 168 22.77 -19.53 21.70
C SER A 168 21.75 -18.71 22.51
N TYR A 169 22.21 -17.64 23.17
CA TYR A 169 21.33 -16.72 23.89
C TYR A 169 20.30 -16.09 22.95
N VAL A 170 20.73 -15.50 21.83
CA VAL A 170 19.82 -14.84 20.88
C VAL A 170 18.86 -15.85 20.26
N ALA A 171 19.31 -17.05 19.88
CA ALA A 171 18.41 -18.08 19.37
C ALA A 171 17.29 -18.42 20.37
N THR A 172 17.61 -18.54 21.65
CA THR A 172 16.62 -18.80 22.72
C THR A 172 15.64 -17.65 22.87
N GLN A 173 16.14 -16.41 22.89
CA GLN A 173 15.31 -15.23 23.08
C GLN A 173 14.42 -14.96 21.86
N ILE A 174 14.94 -15.16 20.64
CA ILE A 174 14.16 -15.02 19.41
C ILE A 174 13.10 -16.11 19.32
N ALA A 175 13.40 -17.36 19.68
CA ALA A 175 12.38 -18.41 19.75
C ALA A 175 11.25 -18.04 20.71
N ALA A 176 11.56 -17.42 21.84
CA ALA A 176 10.56 -16.95 22.80
C ALA A 176 9.70 -15.79 22.27
N ILE A 177 10.22 -14.94 21.38
CA ILE A 177 9.50 -13.78 20.84
C ILE A 177 8.76 -14.11 19.55
N ALA A 178 9.47 -14.68 18.59
CA ALA A 178 9.03 -14.96 17.23
C ALA A 178 8.37 -16.34 17.07
N GLY A 179 8.41 -17.18 18.10
CA GLY A 179 7.86 -18.56 18.08
C GLY A 179 8.76 -19.58 17.37
N ALA A 180 9.86 -19.14 16.76
CA ALA A 180 10.87 -19.99 16.11
C ALA A 180 12.25 -19.30 16.12
N SER A 181 13.32 -20.07 15.93
CA SER A 181 14.67 -19.54 15.71
C SER A 181 15.14 -19.84 14.28
N SER A 182 16.12 -19.08 13.79
CA SER A 182 16.83 -19.39 12.55
C SER A 182 17.35 -20.83 12.57
N THR A 183 17.12 -21.59 11.49
CA THR A 183 17.65 -22.96 11.33
C THR A 183 19.04 -22.98 10.70
N ILE A 184 19.50 -21.82 10.22
CA ILE A 184 20.85 -21.58 9.71
C ILE A 184 21.65 -20.72 10.69
N ASP A 185 22.97 -20.67 10.51
CA ASP A 185 23.77 -19.64 11.17
C ASP A 185 23.30 -18.25 10.72
N PRO A 186 22.80 -17.38 11.62
CA PRO A 186 22.24 -16.09 11.22
C PRO A 186 23.29 -15.14 10.63
N MET A 187 24.58 -15.38 10.88
CA MET A 187 25.66 -14.57 10.33
C MET A 187 26.17 -15.10 8.99
N SER A 188 26.36 -16.41 8.82
CA SER A 188 27.05 -16.97 7.64
C SER A 188 26.24 -17.97 6.81
N GLY A 189 25.01 -18.29 7.22
CA GLY A 189 24.13 -19.21 6.52
C GLY A 189 23.52 -18.63 5.24
N VAL A 190 23.08 -19.49 4.32
CA VAL A 190 22.42 -19.05 3.08
C VAL A 190 21.05 -18.46 3.43
N PHE A 191 20.92 -17.15 3.24
CA PHE A 191 19.72 -16.40 3.60
C PHE A 191 19.08 -15.82 2.32
N VAL A 192 17.77 -16.02 2.16
CA VAL A 192 16.99 -15.47 1.05
C VAL A 192 15.74 -14.81 1.62
N VAL A 193 15.46 -13.57 1.21
CA VAL A 193 14.23 -12.86 1.61
C VAL A 193 13.02 -13.66 1.14
N GLY A 194 12.07 -13.90 2.04
CA GLY A 194 10.89 -14.75 1.88
C GLY A 194 11.08 -16.22 2.29
N ASP A 195 12.30 -16.66 2.67
CA ASP A 195 12.55 -18.02 3.14
C ASP A 195 12.07 -18.27 4.58
N ALA A 196 12.24 -19.50 5.08
CA ALA A 196 11.80 -19.85 6.43
C ALA A 196 12.55 -19.09 7.55
N ASN A 197 13.78 -18.65 7.32
CA ASN A 197 14.56 -17.87 8.29
C ASN A 197 14.18 -16.38 8.23
N ASP A 198 13.85 -15.87 7.06
CA ASP A 198 13.32 -14.51 6.90
C ASP A 198 11.96 -14.35 7.59
N LYS A 199 11.12 -15.39 7.58
CA LYS A 199 9.88 -15.41 8.39
C LYS A 199 10.12 -15.23 9.89
N VAL A 200 11.30 -15.62 10.41
CA VAL A 200 11.68 -15.35 11.80
C VAL A 200 11.98 -13.86 12.01
N LEU A 201 12.57 -13.19 11.02
CA LEU A 201 12.75 -11.73 11.03
C LEU A 201 11.42 -11.01 10.91
N ASP A 202 10.52 -11.47 10.05
CA ASP A 202 9.15 -10.93 9.94
C ASP A 202 8.41 -11.05 11.27
N ALA A 203 8.46 -12.22 11.90
CA ALA A 203 7.83 -12.47 13.19
C ALA A 203 8.45 -11.61 14.31
N LEU A 204 9.77 -11.46 14.33
CA LEU A 204 10.45 -10.56 15.27
C LEU A 204 10.04 -9.09 15.04
N GLY A 205 10.02 -8.65 13.78
CA GLY A 205 9.58 -7.32 13.38
C GLY A 205 8.13 -7.05 13.80
N LEU A 206 7.25 -8.01 13.55
CA LEU A 206 5.84 -7.96 13.96
C LEU A 206 5.69 -7.92 15.48
N ALA A 207 6.43 -8.73 16.23
CA ALA A 207 6.39 -8.73 17.69
C ALA A 207 6.81 -7.38 18.26
N MET A 208 7.89 -6.78 17.73
CA MET A 208 8.34 -5.44 18.12
C MET A 208 7.29 -4.36 17.82
N VAL A 209 6.70 -4.38 16.62
CA VAL A 209 5.63 -3.44 16.23
C VAL A 209 4.40 -3.61 17.12
N THR A 210 4.04 -4.85 17.46
CA THR A 210 2.91 -5.18 18.35
C THR A 210 3.14 -4.67 19.76
N ALA A 211 4.38 -4.80 20.27
CA ALA A 211 4.77 -4.31 21.59
C ALA A 211 5.03 -2.79 21.64
N GLY A 212 5.00 -2.08 20.51
CA GLY A 212 5.38 -0.67 20.43
C GLY A 212 6.86 -0.43 20.77
N LYS A 213 7.73 -1.38 20.45
CA LYS A 213 9.17 -1.38 20.74
C LYS A 213 10.00 -1.28 19.46
N THR A 214 11.26 -0.93 19.60
CA THR A 214 12.23 -0.87 18.49
C THR A 214 13.38 -1.86 18.70
N ILE A 215 14.23 -2.01 17.69
CA ILE A 215 15.45 -2.82 17.81
C ILE A 215 16.41 -2.25 18.87
N ASP A 216 16.33 -0.96 19.19
CA ASP A 216 17.14 -0.32 20.24
C ASP A 216 16.75 -0.81 21.65
N ASP A 217 15.46 -1.05 21.91
CA ASP A 217 15.01 -1.64 23.17
C ASP A 217 15.61 -3.05 23.36
N LEU A 218 15.62 -3.85 22.29
CA LEU A 218 16.19 -5.19 22.31
C LEU A 218 17.73 -5.19 22.41
N ARG A 219 18.42 -4.21 21.81
CA ARG A 219 19.88 -4.02 21.96
C ARG A 219 20.27 -3.83 23.42
N VAL A 220 19.53 -3.00 24.16
CA VAL A 220 19.76 -2.74 25.59
C VAL A 220 19.50 -4.00 26.43
N GLY A 221 18.44 -4.74 26.12
CA GLY A 221 18.19 -6.03 26.76
C GLY A 221 19.28 -7.07 26.48
N ALA A 222 19.73 -7.17 25.23
CA ALA A 222 20.71 -8.16 24.80
C ALA A 222 22.10 -7.88 25.38
N SER A 223 22.51 -6.61 25.49
CA SER A 223 23.80 -6.23 26.07
C SER A 223 23.91 -6.57 27.57
N THR A 224 22.78 -6.57 28.28
CA THR A 224 22.71 -6.93 29.71
C THR A 224 22.40 -8.41 29.94
N GLY A 225 22.12 -9.18 28.88
CA GLY A 225 21.72 -10.58 28.98
C GLY A 225 20.32 -10.79 29.58
N ALA A 226 19.45 -9.78 29.51
CA ALA A 226 18.09 -9.83 30.04
C ALA A 226 17.21 -10.83 29.28
N VAL A 227 16.04 -11.19 29.84
CA VAL A 227 15.04 -11.97 29.10
C VAL A 227 14.29 -11.02 28.17
N LEU A 228 14.57 -11.10 26.86
CA LEU A 228 14.03 -10.18 25.85
C LEU A 228 12.52 -10.31 25.70
N SER A 229 11.94 -11.48 25.99
CA SER A 229 10.48 -11.67 25.99
C SER A 229 9.75 -10.86 27.06
N GLY A 230 10.46 -10.35 28.08
CA GLY A 230 9.92 -9.38 29.04
C GLY A 230 9.88 -7.95 28.52
N ILE A 231 10.61 -7.66 27.42
CA ILE A 231 10.64 -6.35 26.76
C ILE A 231 9.68 -6.36 25.56
N VAL A 232 9.77 -7.41 24.74
CA VAL A 232 8.91 -7.67 23.58
C VAL A 232 8.22 -9.01 23.82
N PRO A 233 6.94 -9.04 24.22
CA PRO A 233 6.24 -10.28 24.51
C PRO A 233 6.18 -11.27 23.32
N PRO A 234 6.05 -12.59 23.58
CA PRO A 234 5.86 -13.60 22.54
C PRO A 234 4.66 -13.31 21.64
N LEU A 235 4.80 -13.58 20.34
CA LEU A 235 3.65 -13.83 19.48
C LEU A 235 2.95 -15.08 20.03
N ASN A 236 1.67 -14.98 20.40
CA ASN A 236 0.88 -16.14 20.82
C ASN A 236 0.85 -17.18 19.68
N THR A 237 1.71 -18.19 19.80
CA THR A 237 1.72 -19.40 18.98
C THR A 237 1.06 -20.50 19.79
N SER A 238 0.02 -21.11 19.23
CA SER A 238 -0.78 -22.14 19.85
C SER A 238 0.05 -23.40 20.21
N GLY A 239 0.24 -23.64 21.51
CA GLY A 239 0.01 -24.92 22.20
C GLY A 239 0.95 -26.11 21.97
N THR A 240 1.76 -26.41 22.99
CA THR A 240 1.87 -27.76 23.58
C THR A 240 1.90 -27.64 25.11
N GLY A 241 0.71 -27.65 25.72
CA GLY A 241 0.57 -27.61 27.17
C GLY A 241 0.79 -29.00 27.78
N THR A 242 1.76 -29.12 28.68
CA THR A 242 1.72 -30.10 29.78
C THR A 242 1.88 -29.35 31.09
N GLY A 243 0.82 -28.65 31.50
CA GLY A 243 0.74 -28.01 32.82
C GLY A 243 -0.21 -28.80 33.73
N THR A 244 0.35 -29.57 34.66
CA THR A 244 -0.39 -30.05 35.83
C THR A 244 -0.27 -29.01 36.94
N GLY A 245 -1.25 -28.11 37.03
CA GLY A 245 -1.37 -27.14 38.12
C GLY A 245 -2.46 -27.56 39.12
N THR A 246 -2.08 -27.88 40.35
CA THR A 246 -2.99 -27.90 41.50
C THR A 246 -2.55 -26.81 42.47
N GLY A 247 -3.22 -25.67 42.43
CA GLY A 247 -3.06 -24.59 43.41
C GLY A 247 -4.33 -24.42 44.23
N THR A 248 -4.26 -24.77 45.52
CA THR A 248 -5.21 -24.31 46.54
C THR A 248 -4.42 -23.52 47.58
N GLY A 249 -4.81 -22.27 47.82
CA GLY A 249 -4.17 -21.45 48.84
C GLY A 249 -4.95 -20.15 49.09
N THR A 250 -5.94 -20.24 49.97
CA THR A 250 -6.60 -19.10 50.62
C THR A 250 -5.68 -18.47 51.66
N GLY A 251 -5.55 -17.13 51.64
CA GLY A 251 -4.78 -16.39 52.66
C GLY A 251 -5.31 -14.97 52.84
N THR A 252 -6.15 -14.78 53.84
CA THR A 252 -6.54 -13.49 54.41
C THR A 252 -5.45 -12.97 55.36
N GLY A 253 -5.07 -11.70 55.24
CA GLY A 253 -4.21 -11.03 56.24
C GLY A 253 -3.98 -9.56 55.89
N GLY A 254 -4.57 -8.65 56.65
CA GLY A 254 -4.36 -7.21 56.55
C GLY A 254 -3.15 -6.71 57.34
N PHE A 255 -2.59 -5.58 56.91
CA PHE A 255 -1.71 -4.70 57.70
C PHE A 255 -2.02 -3.21 57.38
N PRO A 256 -1.81 -2.27 58.34
CA PRO A 256 -2.35 -0.90 58.38
C PRO A 256 -1.44 0.15 57.67
N PRO A 257 -1.81 1.46 57.61
CA PRO A 257 -1.54 2.33 56.45
C PRO A 257 -0.19 3.06 56.50
N ALA A 258 0.39 3.28 55.32
CA ALA A 258 1.50 4.20 55.07
C ALA A 258 0.99 5.57 54.53
N PRO A 259 1.75 6.67 54.68
CA PRO A 259 1.22 8.03 54.60
C PRO A 259 0.89 8.50 53.17
N ARG A 260 -0.16 9.34 53.10
CA ARG A 260 -0.74 10.00 51.92
C ARG A 260 0.19 11.05 51.29
N PRO A 261 0.44 11.01 49.96
CA PRO A 261 0.65 12.19 49.12
C PRO A 261 -0.69 12.68 48.53
N PRO A 262 -0.80 13.94 48.07
CA PRO A 262 -2.08 14.58 47.78
C PRO A 262 -2.80 13.95 46.59
N SER A 263 -4.10 13.71 46.78
CA SER A 263 -5.05 13.12 45.84
C SER A 263 -5.77 14.18 45.00
N THR A 264 -5.72 14.08 43.67
CA THR A 264 -6.86 14.38 42.79
C THR A 264 -6.72 13.65 41.45
N THR A 265 -7.13 12.38 41.37
CA THR A 265 -7.67 11.73 40.16
C THR A 265 -8.36 10.43 40.59
N SER A 266 -9.62 10.50 41.02
CA SER A 266 -10.47 9.30 41.06
C SER A 266 -10.96 9.02 39.64
N SER A 267 -11.02 7.74 39.23
CA SER A 267 -11.63 7.31 37.98
C SER A 267 -13.06 7.86 37.88
N LYS A 268 -13.35 8.72 36.90
CA LYS A 268 -14.68 9.30 36.65
C LYS A 268 -15.19 8.86 35.28
N ASN A 269 -16.49 8.55 35.21
CA ASN A 269 -17.17 8.38 33.92
C ASN A 269 -17.47 9.77 33.35
N VAL A 270 -17.02 10.04 32.12
CA VAL A 270 -17.21 11.33 31.44
C VAL A 270 -17.64 11.08 30.01
N PHE A 271 -18.69 11.78 29.59
CA PHE A 271 -19.12 11.84 28.20
C PHE A 271 -19.32 13.29 27.82
N TRP A 272 -18.68 13.75 26.75
CA TRP A 272 -18.80 15.13 26.32
C TRP A 272 -18.86 15.23 24.81
N LEU A 273 -19.66 16.16 24.32
CA LEU A 273 -19.88 16.46 22.92
C LEU A 273 -19.80 17.97 22.69
N ARG A 274 -19.22 18.37 21.57
CA ARG A 274 -19.20 19.75 21.07
C ARG A 274 -19.53 19.74 19.60
N GLY A 275 -20.54 20.50 19.19
CA GLY A 275 -20.92 20.63 17.78
C GLY A 275 -20.88 22.08 17.32
N ASP A 276 -20.41 22.30 16.11
CA ASP A 276 -20.50 23.58 15.41
C ASP A 276 -21.73 23.56 14.46
N GLY A 277 -22.53 24.62 14.45
CA GLY A 277 -23.66 24.81 13.50
C GLY A 277 -25.08 24.74 14.08
N SER A 278 -26.05 25.24 13.29
CA SER A 278 -27.46 25.41 13.69
C SER A 278 -28.22 24.09 13.90
N ILE A 279 -27.78 23.00 13.27
CA ILE A 279 -28.35 21.66 13.49
C ILE A 279 -28.16 21.16 14.93
N PHE A 280 -27.26 21.79 15.68
CA PHE A 280 -26.91 21.48 17.05
C PHE A 280 -27.32 22.59 18.02
N GLU A 281 -28.35 23.40 17.71
CA GLU A 281 -28.82 24.49 18.58
C GLU A 281 -28.99 24.11 20.07
N TYR A 282 -29.32 22.85 20.38
CA TYR A 282 -29.39 22.32 21.76
C TYR A 282 -28.02 21.99 22.41
N LEU A 283 -26.96 21.81 21.62
CA LEU A 283 -25.56 21.57 22.04
C LEU A 283 -24.66 22.81 21.84
N THR A 284 -25.16 23.91 21.29
CA THR A 284 -24.42 25.16 21.00
C THR A 284 -23.79 25.85 22.22
N SER A 285 -24.09 25.36 23.42
CA SER A 285 -23.64 25.94 24.68
C SER A 285 -22.62 25.06 25.39
N ASN A 286 -21.55 24.59 24.74
CA ASN A 286 -20.40 23.92 25.40
C ASN A 286 -20.80 22.97 26.55
N GLN A 287 -21.88 22.19 26.38
CA GLN A 287 -22.45 21.48 27.53
C GLN A 287 -21.63 20.23 27.85
N LEU A 288 -20.84 20.33 28.90
CA LEU A 288 -20.38 19.18 29.69
C LEU A 288 -21.59 18.43 30.25
N ILE A 289 -22.04 17.41 29.52
CA ILE A 289 -22.99 16.43 30.06
C ILE A 289 -22.19 15.49 30.98
N TYR A 290 -21.96 15.92 32.21
CA TYR A 290 -21.47 15.01 33.25
C TYR A 290 -22.55 13.96 33.55
N SER A 291 -22.45 12.79 32.93
CA SER A 291 -23.25 11.63 33.32
C SER A 291 -22.39 10.74 34.21
N GLU A 292 -22.52 10.91 35.53
CA GLU A 292 -21.81 10.06 36.50
C GLU A 292 -22.29 8.59 36.45
N THR A 293 -23.47 8.36 35.86
CA THR A 293 -24.06 7.03 35.66
C THR A 293 -24.31 6.76 34.18
N PRO A 294 -23.76 5.67 33.60
CA PRO A 294 -24.16 5.18 32.28
C PRO A 294 -25.66 4.85 32.30
N SER A 295 -26.41 5.17 31.23
CA SER A 295 -27.82 4.77 31.12
C SER A 295 -27.98 3.25 30.98
N TYR A 296 -26.94 2.55 30.50
CA TYR A 296 -26.80 1.09 30.47
C TYR A 296 -25.31 0.71 30.60
N GLN A 297 -25.01 -0.51 31.06
CA GLN A 297 -23.62 -1.02 31.08
C GLN A 297 -23.06 -1.03 29.64
N PRO A 298 -21.87 -0.47 29.38
CA PRO A 298 -21.27 -0.55 28.06
C PRO A 298 -20.96 -2.01 27.71
N LEU A 299 -21.42 -2.44 26.53
CA LEU A 299 -21.37 -3.82 26.07
C LEU A 299 -20.62 -3.88 24.74
N ALA A 300 -19.66 -4.81 24.63
CA ALA A 300 -19.15 -5.23 23.33
C ALA A 300 -20.17 -6.17 22.68
N VAL A 301 -20.68 -5.80 21.50
CA VAL A 301 -21.72 -6.59 20.83
C VAL A 301 -21.08 -7.55 19.83
N SER A 302 -21.16 -8.85 20.11
CA SER A 302 -20.48 -9.88 19.32
C SER A 302 -21.05 -10.07 17.90
N LEU A 303 -22.32 -9.72 17.67
CA LEU A 303 -22.98 -9.90 16.37
C LEU A 303 -22.54 -8.87 15.32
N TYR A 304 -22.16 -7.66 15.73
CA TYR A 304 -21.71 -6.58 14.84
C TYR A 304 -20.23 -6.20 15.02
N LYS A 305 -19.52 -6.90 15.90
CA LYS A 305 -18.10 -6.66 16.22
C LYS A 305 -17.83 -5.23 16.70
N SER A 306 -18.79 -4.58 17.37
CA SER A 306 -18.72 -3.17 17.77
C SER A 306 -18.62 -2.96 19.28
N ILE A 307 -18.09 -1.79 19.69
CA ILE A 307 -18.20 -1.28 21.06
C ILE A 307 -19.28 -0.21 21.08
N LYS A 308 -20.33 -0.41 21.86
CA LYS A 308 -21.41 0.57 22.08
C LYS A 308 -21.31 1.15 23.47
N ILE A 309 -21.33 2.48 23.57
CA ILE A 309 -21.29 3.20 24.84
C ILE A 309 -22.41 4.24 24.85
N GLY A 310 -23.29 4.18 25.85
CA GLY A 310 -24.47 5.05 25.94
C GLY A 310 -24.57 5.85 27.25
N PHE A 311 -24.92 7.13 27.12
CA PHE A 311 -25.14 8.07 28.24
C PHE A 311 -26.41 8.90 28.02
N GLY A 312 -27.42 8.71 28.88
CA GLY A 312 -28.61 9.55 28.93
C GLY A 312 -29.40 9.64 27.62
N GLY A 313 -29.46 8.56 26.83
CA GLY A 313 -30.12 8.52 25.51
C GLY A 313 -29.23 8.89 24.32
N ASN A 314 -27.97 9.26 24.55
CA ASN A 314 -26.94 9.35 23.51
C ASN A 314 -26.18 8.03 23.42
N GLU A 315 -25.81 7.59 22.22
CA GLU A 315 -25.03 6.37 21.98
C GLU A 315 -23.91 6.65 20.98
N VAL A 316 -22.70 6.15 21.28
CA VAL A 316 -21.61 6.08 20.31
C VAL A 316 -21.26 4.61 20.08
N GLU A 317 -21.28 4.21 18.82
CA GLU A 317 -20.89 2.88 18.37
C GLU A 317 -19.59 2.98 17.58
N PHE A 318 -18.58 2.23 17.99
CA PHE A 318 -17.28 2.09 17.30
C PHE A 318 -17.19 0.72 16.62
N LEU A 319 -16.87 0.70 15.33
CA LEU A 319 -16.72 -0.49 14.50
C LEU A 319 -15.24 -0.66 14.10
N PRO A 320 -14.58 -1.77 14.45
CA PRO A 320 -13.23 -2.09 14.03
C PRO A 320 -13.17 -2.64 12.58
N ASN A 321 -12.01 -2.51 11.95
CA ASN A 321 -11.72 -2.98 10.59
C ASN A 321 -11.55 -4.52 10.52
N ARG A 322 -12.10 -5.21 9.49
CA ARG A 322 -11.91 -6.66 9.25
C ARG A 322 -10.60 -7.08 8.56
N THR A 323 -9.82 -6.18 7.97
CA THR A 323 -8.56 -6.55 7.26
C THR A 323 -7.33 -6.70 8.15
N LEU A 324 -7.47 -6.49 9.46
CA LEU A 324 -6.59 -7.08 10.48
C LEU A 324 -7.19 -8.42 10.93
N PRO A 325 -6.37 -9.42 11.37
CA PRO A 325 -6.79 -10.80 11.54
C PRO A 325 -8.15 -10.92 12.21
N THR A 326 -9.03 -11.61 11.49
CA THR A 326 -10.44 -11.81 11.77
C THR A 326 -10.77 -12.09 13.22
N ILE A 327 -11.71 -11.32 13.76
CA ILE A 327 -12.61 -11.76 14.83
C ILE A 327 -13.38 -12.99 14.31
N TYR A 328 -12.89 -14.19 14.64
CA TYR A 328 -13.68 -15.42 14.65
C TYR A 328 -13.83 -15.85 16.10
N ARG A 329 -15.06 -15.98 16.58
CA ARG A 329 -15.32 -16.70 17.82
C ARG A 329 -15.37 -18.16 17.44
N ASP A 330 -14.30 -18.90 17.73
CA ASP A 330 -14.38 -20.35 17.77
C ASP A 330 -15.40 -20.70 18.88
N PRO A 331 -16.53 -21.36 18.55
CA PRO A 331 -17.53 -21.75 19.55
C PRO A 331 -16.96 -22.65 20.65
N SER A 332 -15.76 -23.21 20.47
CA SER A 332 -15.11 -24.11 21.42
C SER A 332 -14.26 -23.41 22.50
N THR A 333 -13.99 -22.11 22.39
CA THR A 333 -13.15 -21.38 23.37
C THR A 333 -13.88 -20.17 23.97
N GLN A 334 -14.36 -20.33 25.21
CA GLN A 334 -14.72 -19.17 26.03
C GLN A 334 -13.43 -18.50 26.51
N GLY A 335 -13.04 -17.37 25.90
CA GLY A 335 -11.97 -16.50 26.44
C GLY A 335 -11.05 -15.76 25.46
N GLY A 336 -11.32 -15.71 24.15
CA GLY A 336 -10.45 -15.00 23.19
C GLY A 336 -10.44 -13.47 23.36
N ALA A 337 -9.25 -12.88 23.50
CA ALA A 337 -9.06 -11.43 23.61
C ALA A 337 -9.31 -10.71 22.27
N TYR A 338 -10.04 -9.61 22.33
CA TYR A 338 -10.22 -8.68 21.22
C TYR A 338 -8.97 -7.80 21.10
N GLU A 339 -8.32 -7.76 19.93
CA GLU A 339 -7.11 -6.94 19.72
C GLU A 339 -7.52 -5.50 19.36
N TYR A 340 -7.22 -4.57 20.26
CA TYR A 340 -7.39 -3.13 20.04
C TYR A 340 -6.02 -2.48 20.10
N LYS A 341 -5.65 -1.74 19.03
CA LYS A 341 -4.41 -0.99 19.03
C LYS A 341 -4.62 0.35 19.75
N LEU A 342 -4.02 0.50 20.92
CA LEU A 342 -3.97 1.78 21.63
C LEU A 342 -3.16 2.80 20.82
N GLY A 343 -3.61 4.05 20.83
CA GLY A 343 -2.97 5.15 20.11
C GLY A 343 -3.32 5.27 18.63
N LEU A 344 -4.36 4.55 18.18
CA LEU A 344 -4.75 4.47 16.78
C LEU A 344 -5.64 5.65 16.39
N ASN A 345 -5.16 6.53 15.50
CA ASN A 345 -5.98 7.52 14.82
C ASN A 345 -6.55 6.91 13.54
N LYS A 346 -7.88 6.75 13.44
CA LYS A 346 -8.49 6.14 12.25
C LYS A 346 -9.58 6.98 11.65
N VAL A 347 -9.53 7.06 10.33
CA VAL A 347 -10.64 7.48 9.49
C VAL A 347 -11.68 6.37 9.40
N ALA A 348 -12.92 6.68 9.74
CA ALA A 348 -14.04 5.75 9.86
C ALA A 348 -15.19 6.15 8.93
N THR A 349 -15.97 5.19 8.42
CA THR A 349 -17.18 5.45 7.60
C THR A 349 -18.46 5.17 8.39
N SER A 350 -19.62 5.56 7.86
CA SER A 350 -20.91 5.21 8.48
C SER A 350 -21.18 3.71 8.42
N ALA A 351 -21.80 3.15 9.46
CA ALA A 351 -22.06 1.71 9.65
C ALA A 351 -22.83 0.98 8.53
N TRP A 352 -23.50 1.71 7.63
CA TRP A 352 -24.40 1.14 6.62
C TRP A 352 -23.71 0.69 5.32
N LEU A 353 -22.39 0.86 5.19
CA LEU A 353 -21.64 0.57 3.97
C LEU A 353 -20.77 -0.70 4.11
N LEU A 354 -21.26 -1.78 3.49
CA LEU A 354 -20.56 -3.00 3.02
C LEU A 354 -19.60 -3.73 3.98
N ASP A 355 -20.04 -4.93 4.41
CA ASP A 355 -19.26 -6.12 4.84
C ASP A 355 -18.10 -5.98 5.85
N GLY A 356 -17.89 -4.81 6.46
CA GLY A 356 -16.91 -4.59 7.54
C GLY A 356 -15.45 -4.40 7.07
N LEU A 357 -15.22 -4.06 5.80
CA LEU A 357 -13.88 -3.81 5.24
C LEU A 357 -13.19 -2.53 5.76
N TYR A 358 -13.93 -1.65 6.43
CA TYR A 358 -13.44 -0.38 6.96
C TYR A 358 -13.90 -0.18 8.41
N PRO A 359 -13.12 0.51 9.27
CA PRO A 359 -13.60 0.89 10.58
C PRO A 359 -14.75 1.89 10.44
N GLY A 360 -15.68 1.88 11.38
CA GLY A 360 -16.88 2.71 11.35
C GLY A 360 -17.15 3.38 12.69
N MET A 361 -17.96 4.43 12.67
CA MET A 361 -18.42 5.10 13.87
C MET A 361 -19.83 5.63 13.65
N VAL A 362 -20.69 5.51 14.65
CA VAL A 362 -22.05 6.08 14.63
C VAL A 362 -22.29 6.82 15.93
N VAL A 363 -22.76 8.06 15.83
CA VAL A 363 -23.22 8.84 16.98
C VAL A 363 -24.73 9.03 16.86
N THR A 364 -25.45 8.59 17.88
CA THR A 364 -26.91 8.71 17.98
C THR A 364 -27.22 9.64 19.14
N THR A 365 -28.03 10.68 18.90
CA THR A 365 -28.53 11.58 19.96
C THR A 365 -30.07 11.58 19.95
N PRO A 366 -30.75 11.91 21.07
CA PRO A 366 -32.21 11.94 21.11
C PRO A 366 -32.80 12.86 20.03
N GLY A 367 -33.50 12.27 19.06
CA GLY A 367 -34.24 12.99 18.02
C GLY A 367 -33.49 13.25 16.69
N ARG A 368 -32.18 12.96 16.57
CA ARG A 368 -31.44 13.04 15.29
C ARG A 368 -30.30 12.02 15.22
N GLY A 369 -30.16 11.36 14.07
CA GLY A 369 -28.98 10.57 13.73
C GLY A 369 -28.09 11.33 12.75
N CYS A 370 -26.77 11.27 12.93
CA CYS A 370 -25.84 11.78 11.94
C CYS A 370 -25.43 10.68 10.98
N SER A 371 -25.87 10.72 9.71
CA SER A 371 -25.47 9.75 8.69
C SER A 371 -25.56 10.33 7.27
N PRO A 372 -24.71 9.93 6.31
CA PRO A 372 -23.39 9.28 6.41
C PRO A 372 -22.23 10.28 6.26
N GLY A 373 -21.12 10.05 6.96
CA GLY A 373 -19.92 10.90 6.90
C GLY A 373 -18.64 10.12 7.21
N ILE A 374 -17.51 10.63 6.73
CA ILE A 374 -16.19 10.09 7.06
C ILE A 374 -15.68 10.77 8.34
N ASN A 375 -15.47 9.98 9.39
CA ASN A 375 -15.20 10.41 10.75
C ASN A 375 -13.78 10.04 11.20
N ALA A 376 -13.34 10.48 12.38
CA ALA A 376 -12.09 10.03 12.98
C ALA A 376 -12.21 9.78 14.48
N TYR A 377 -11.49 8.79 15.01
CA TYR A 377 -11.36 8.59 16.46
C TYR A 377 -9.95 8.15 16.85
N TYR A 378 -9.60 8.46 18.10
CA TYR A 378 -8.37 8.08 18.77
C TYR A 378 -8.70 7.27 20.02
N LEU A 379 -8.16 6.06 20.12
CA LEU A 379 -8.38 5.17 21.25
C LEU A 379 -7.21 5.26 22.24
N HIS A 380 -7.47 5.80 23.44
CA HIS A 380 -6.49 5.94 24.52
C HIS A 380 -6.40 4.70 25.41
N GLU A 381 -7.54 4.06 25.67
CA GLU A 381 -7.64 2.92 26.58
C GLU A 381 -8.85 2.06 26.21
N VAL A 382 -8.70 0.75 26.32
CA VAL A 382 -9.83 -0.20 26.28
C VAL A 382 -9.46 -1.46 27.04
N GLY A 383 -10.36 -1.90 27.91
CA GLY A 383 -10.28 -3.18 28.60
C GLY A 383 -11.65 -3.81 28.62
N ILE A 384 -11.70 -5.09 28.26
CA ILE A 384 -12.94 -5.87 28.14
C ILE A 384 -12.71 -7.18 28.88
N ASP A 385 -13.67 -7.61 29.68
CA ASP A 385 -13.61 -8.91 30.37
C ASP A 385 -13.96 -10.08 29.44
N GLY A 386 -13.78 -11.31 29.92
CA GLY A 386 -14.06 -12.54 29.16
C GLY A 386 -15.52 -12.73 28.74
N ASN A 387 -16.44 -11.89 29.25
CA ASN A 387 -17.86 -11.89 28.91
C ASN A 387 -18.23 -10.77 27.92
N GLY A 388 -17.26 -9.97 27.45
CA GLY A 388 -17.51 -8.85 26.55
C GLY A 388 -17.97 -7.57 27.25
N ARG A 389 -17.84 -7.47 28.57
CA ARG A 389 -18.16 -6.26 29.32
C ARG A 389 -16.97 -5.30 29.32
N VAL A 390 -17.23 -4.03 29.06
CA VAL A 390 -16.19 -2.98 29.12
C VAL A 390 -15.83 -2.72 30.59
N LEU A 391 -14.54 -2.81 30.91
CA LEU A 391 -13.95 -2.55 32.24
C LEU A 391 -13.45 -1.13 32.37
N ASN A 392 -12.75 -0.63 31.34
CA ASN A 392 -12.28 0.74 31.18
C ASN A 392 -12.27 1.08 29.69
N PHE A 393 -12.50 2.36 29.36
CA PHE A 393 -12.49 2.84 27.98
C PHE A 393 -12.19 4.34 27.95
N ALA A 394 -11.29 4.75 27.08
CA ALA A 394 -11.09 6.15 26.76
C ALA A 394 -10.89 6.33 25.27
N ALA A 395 -11.73 7.14 24.64
CA ALA A 395 -11.58 7.52 23.25
C ALA A 395 -11.99 8.97 23.04
N ASP A 396 -11.34 9.60 22.07
CA ASP A 396 -11.73 10.90 21.55
C ASP A 396 -12.08 10.79 20.09
N PHE A 397 -13.02 11.60 19.61
CA PHE A 397 -13.47 11.50 18.24
C PHE A 397 -13.90 12.84 17.64
N SER A 398 -13.89 12.86 16.32
CA SER A 398 -14.42 13.88 15.45
C SER A 398 -15.36 13.22 14.43
N TYR A 399 -16.56 13.75 14.29
CA TYR A 399 -17.64 13.18 13.52
C TYR A 399 -18.23 14.26 12.60
N ASN A 400 -18.41 13.97 11.31
CA ASN A 400 -19.04 14.91 10.39
C ASN A 400 -20.49 14.50 10.12
N CYS A 401 -21.44 15.38 10.46
CA CYS A 401 -22.85 15.15 10.24
C CYS A 401 -23.25 15.77 8.90
N GLY A 402 -23.60 14.92 7.92
CA GLY A 402 -23.85 15.32 6.53
C GLY A 402 -24.74 16.57 6.41
N GLY A 403 -24.23 17.62 5.77
CA GLY A 403 -24.95 18.88 5.53
C GLY A 403 -24.16 20.19 5.65
N GLY A 404 -22.86 20.18 5.95
CA GLY A 404 -22.01 21.39 6.01
C GLY A 404 -20.77 21.23 6.91
N ASP A 405 -20.12 22.33 7.29
CA ASP A 405 -18.94 22.41 8.19
C ASP A 405 -19.22 21.98 9.66
N ASN A 406 -20.29 21.22 9.90
CA ASN A 406 -20.80 20.93 11.23
C ASN A 406 -20.12 19.69 11.79
N GLN A 407 -18.90 19.87 12.30
CA GLN A 407 -18.13 18.83 12.96
C GLN A 407 -18.61 18.68 14.42
N LEU A 408 -18.96 17.45 14.79
CA LEU A 408 -19.23 17.01 16.15
C LEU A 408 -17.95 16.37 16.72
N GLN A 409 -17.38 16.98 17.73
CA GLN A 409 -16.24 16.44 18.48
C GLN A 409 -16.73 15.86 19.80
N GLY A 410 -16.08 14.83 20.30
CA GLY A 410 -16.48 14.22 21.56
C GLY A 410 -15.39 13.46 22.28
N VAL A 411 -15.57 13.31 23.59
CA VAL A 411 -14.72 12.48 24.43
C VAL A 411 -15.59 11.47 25.19
N VAL A 412 -15.07 10.26 25.31
CA VAL A 412 -15.65 9.19 26.11
C VAL A 412 -14.60 8.73 27.10
N ARG A 413 -14.94 8.74 28.38
CA ARG A 413 -14.16 8.16 29.49
C ARG A 413 -15.10 7.28 30.29
N TYR A 414 -14.76 6.01 30.41
CA TYR A 414 -15.48 5.06 31.22
C TYR A 414 -14.47 4.35 32.11
N ASN A 415 -14.60 4.52 33.42
CA ASN A 415 -13.66 4.00 34.42
C ASN A 415 -12.17 4.19 34.04
N SER A 416 -11.85 5.37 33.49
CA SER A 416 -10.53 5.70 32.96
C SER A 416 -9.92 6.85 33.77
N THR A 417 -8.58 6.89 33.83
CA THR A 417 -7.82 8.00 34.42
C THR A 417 -7.40 9.05 33.39
N VAL A 418 -7.66 8.82 32.09
CA VAL A 418 -7.37 9.77 31.02
C VAL A 418 -8.19 11.06 31.23
N PRO A 419 -7.56 12.25 31.26
CA PRO A 419 -8.28 13.50 31.46
C PRO A 419 -9.40 13.75 30.44
N SER A 420 -10.46 14.45 30.87
CA SER A 420 -11.61 14.79 30.03
C SER A 420 -11.32 15.88 29.00
N VAL A 421 -10.33 16.73 29.25
CA VAL A 421 -9.80 17.69 28.28
C VAL A 421 -8.30 17.47 28.20
N LEU A 422 -7.82 17.05 27.03
CA LEU A 422 -6.40 16.81 26.79
C LEU A 422 -5.76 18.06 26.19
N GLN A 423 -4.62 18.47 26.75
CA GLN A 423 -3.80 19.55 26.19
C GLN A 423 -2.97 19.02 25.02
N GLN A 424 -3.66 18.53 23.98
CA GLN A 424 -3.04 17.99 22.78
C GLN A 424 -3.86 18.33 21.54
N VAL A 425 -3.26 18.12 20.39
CA VAL A 425 -3.91 18.20 19.08
C VAL A 425 -3.73 16.86 18.38
N PHE A 426 -4.74 16.48 17.62
CA PHE A 426 -4.76 15.26 16.84
C PHE A 426 -4.69 15.64 15.36
N ALA A 427 -3.53 15.41 14.73
CA ALA A 427 -3.44 15.40 13.28
C ALA A 427 -4.13 14.15 12.76
N VAL A 428 -4.98 14.30 11.75
CA VAL A 428 -5.64 13.19 11.05
C VAL A 428 -5.39 13.39 9.56
N ALA A 429 -4.42 12.68 8.99
CA ALA A 429 -4.01 12.84 7.59
C ALA A 429 -5.02 12.20 6.61
N GLY A 430 -5.82 11.25 7.05
CA GLY A 430 -6.72 10.52 6.16
C GLY A 430 -6.48 9.01 6.23
N ALA A 431 -7.27 8.26 5.47
CA ALA A 431 -6.94 6.88 5.14
C ALA A 431 -5.89 6.86 4.03
N ASP A 432 -5.10 5.78 3.96
CA ASP A 432 -4.19 5.55 2.83
C ASP A 432 -4.95 5.63 1.50
N VAL A 433 -4.35 6.28 0.51
CA VAL A 433 -4.99 6.58 -0.76
C VAL A 433 -4.39 5.71 -1.85
N GLY A 434 -5.22 4.99 -2.59
CA GLY A 434 -4.84 4.33 -3.84
C GLY A 434 -5.17 5.20 -5.05
N THR A 435 -4.23 5.39 -5.97
CA THR A 435 -4.48 6.11 -7.24
C THR A 435 -3.67 5.52 -8.39
N GLY A 436 -4.07 5.80 -9.63
CA GLY A 436 -3.21 5.63 -10.80
C GLY A 436 -2.35 6.88 -11.04
N GLU A 437 -1.32 6.76 -11.85
CA GLU A 437 -0.50 7.89 -12.33
C GLU A 437 -1.30 8.92 -13.15
N GLY A 438 -0.87 10.19 -13.14
CA GLY A 438 -1.55 11.28 -13.85
C GLY A 438 -2.99 11.58 -13.42
N LYS A 439 -3.37 11.29 -12.18
CA LYS A 439 -4.70 11.57 -11.61
C LYS A 439 -4.65 12.63 -10.51
N LEU A 440 -5.79 13.32 -10.29
CA LEU A 440 -5.98 14.23 -9.17
C LEU A 440 -5.92 13.46 -7.85
N LEU A 441 -5.16 13.98 -6.91
CA LEU A 441 -5.05 13.48 -5.55
C LEU A 441 -5.59 14.53 -4.58
N VAL A 442 -6.51 14.11 -3.71
CA VAL A 442 -7.04 14.96 -2.64
C VAL A 442 -6.63 14.36 -1.30
N LEU A 443 -5.81 15.10 -0.56
CA LEU A 443 -5.45 14.79 0.82
C LEU A 443 -6.36 15.60 1.74
N ASP A 444 -7.02 14.91 2.65
CA ASP A 444 -8.08 15.49 3.48
C ASP A 444 -7.73 15.39 4.97
N GLY A 445 -7.04 16.43 5.44
CA GLY A 445 -6.69 16.64 6.83
C GLY A 445 -7.79 17.26 7.69
N SER A 446 -8.97 17.54 7.13
CA SER A 446 -10.05 18.31 7.80
C SER A 446 -10.57 17.68 9.10
N ARG A 447 -10.26 16.40 9.32
CA ARG A 447 -10.59 15.66 10.54
C ARG A 447 -9.63 15.94 11.69
N SER A 448 -8.54 16.65 11.44
CA SER A 448 -7.63 17.10 12.49
C SER A 448 -8.36 18.03 13.45
N TRP A 449 -8.14 17.86 14.74
CA TRP A 449 -8.87 18.62 15.75
C TRP A 449 -8.10 18.69 17.08
N SER A 450 -8.54 19.56 17.99
CA SER A 450 -8.03 19.60 19.36
C SER A 450 -9.16 19.89 20.34
N PRO A 451 -9.21 19.19 21.49
CA PRO A 451 -10.21 19.45 22.53
C PRO A 451 -9.93 20.75 23.30
N ALA A 452 -8.71 21.30 23.23
CA ALA A 452 -8.28 22.43 24.05
C ALA A 452 -8.11 23.75 23.28
N SER A 453 -7.95 23.73 21.96
CA SER A 453 -7.42 24.88 21.20
C SER A 453 -7.80 24.81 19.72
N LYS A 454 -8.03 25.94 19.05
CA LYS A 454 -8.37 25.95 17.61
C LYS A 454 -7.13 25.64 16.74
N ILE A 455 -7.27 24.81 15.70
CA ILE A 455 -6.23 24.62 14.67
C ILE A 455 -6.15 25.86 13.78
N VAL A 456 -4.95 26.42 13.64
CA VAL A 456 -4.70 27.66 12.87
C VAL A 456 -3.73 27.47 11.72
N LYS A 457 -2.92 26.39 11.72
CA LYS A 457 -2.04 26.06 10.59
C LYS A 457 -2.08 24.56 10.30
N ALA A 458 -1.91 24.23 9.02
CA ALA A 458 -1.73 22.89 8.52
C ALA A 458 -0.70 22.92 7.39
N HIS A 459 0.19 21.93 7.35
CA HIS A 459 1.18 21.82 6.28
C HIS A 459 1.41 20.35 5.93
N TRP A 460 1.44 20.07 4.63
CA TRP A 460 1.76 18.76 4.09
C TRP A 460 3.22 18.69 3.66
N THR A 461 3.93 17.64 4.05
CA THR A 461 5.32 17.40 3.65
C THR A 461 5.47 15.97 3.18
N GLN A 462 6.27 15.75 2.14
CA GLN A 462 6.61 14.41 1.70
C GLN A 462 7.82 13.87 2.47
N GLU A 463 7.69 12.66 3.03
CA GLU A 463 8.79 11.98 3.75
C GLU A 463 9.58 11.04 2.83
N SER A 464 8.89 10.36 1.89
CA SER A 464 9.51 9.41 0.98
C SER A 464 8.65 9.17 -0.28
N GLY A 465 9.21 8.45 -1.25
CA GLY A 465 8.51 7.98 -2.46
C GLY A 465 8.55 8.94 -3.66
N PRO A 466 7.80 8.64 -4.74
CA PRO A 466 7.74 9.50 -5.92
C PRO A 466 7.29 10.93 -5.61
N SER A 467 8.03 11.93 -6.12
CA SER A 467 7.83 13.34 -5.79
C SER A 467 6.43 13.84 -6.19
N LEU A 468 5.73 14.45 -5.25
CA LEU A 468 4.43 15.10 -5.45
C LEU A 468 4.57 16.62 -5.32
N ASP A 469 3.85 17.37 -6.14
CA ASP A 469 3.83 18.83 -6.04
C ASP A 469 2.94 19.27 -4.86
N LEU A 470 3.57 19.60 -3.73
CA LEU A 470 2.90 20.08 -2.52
C LEU A 470 3.00 21.59 -2.33
N SER A 471 3.41 22.34 -3.36
CA SER A 471 3.66 23.79 -3.25
C SER A 471 2.43 24.62 -2.84
N GLN A 472 1.22 24.10 -3.06
CA GLN A 472 -0.05 24.74 -2.69
C GLN A 472 -0.75 24.05 -1.50
N CYS A 473 -0.04 23.25 -0.71
CA CYS A 473 -0.61 22.40 0.35
C CYS A 473 -0.37 22.93 1.78
N ALA A 474 -0.70 24.21 1.99
CA ALA A 474 -0.63 24.90 3.28
C ALA A 474 -1.99 24.99 4.00
N GLN A 475 -2.90 24.06 3.71
CA GLN A 475 -4.25 23.96 4.27
C GLN A 475 -4.55 22.52 4.66
N LEU A 476 -5.61 22.30 5.46
CA LEU A 476 -6.04 20.96 5.86
C LEU A 476 -6.40 20.09 4.64
N ILE A 477 -7.09 20.69 3.66
CA ILE A 477 -7.37 20.04 2.38
C ILE A 477 -6.28 20.45 1.38
N CYS A 478 -5.54 19.46 0.89
CA CYS A 478 -4.51 19.63 -0.13
C CYS A 478 -4.95 18.92 -1.40
N LYS A 479 -4.98 19.65 -2.51
CA LYS A 479 -5.15 19.08 -3.84
C LYS A 479 -3.79 19.05 -4.52
N THR A 480 -3.44 17.91 -5.09
CA THR A 480 -2.22 17.70 -5.88
C THR A 480 -2.53 16.66 -6.95
N TYR A 481 -1.52 16.12 -7.63
CA TYR A 481 -1.70 15.07 -8.63
C TYR A 481 -0.53 14.10 -8.62
N SER A 482 -0.79 12.85 -8.96
CA SER A 482 0.24 11.81 -9.06
C SER A 482 1.14 12.06 -10.29
N PRO A 483 2.48 11.95 -10.16
CA PRO A 483 3.39 12.03 -11.30
C PRO A 483 3.24 10.80 -12.21
N LEU A 484 3.93 10.82 -13.35
CA LEU A 484 4.17 9.61 -14.15
C LEU A 484 5.18 8.72 -13.44
N LEU A 485 4.98 7.40 -13.48
CA LEU A 485 5.73 6.43 -12.69
C LEU A 485 6.40 5.36 -13.55
N PRO A 486 7.60 4.90 -13.15
CA PRO A 486 8.20 3.72 -13.76
C PRO A 486 7.41 2.45 -13.43
N ASN A 487 7.73 1.35 -14.11
CA ASN A 487 7.14 0.04 -13.82
C ASN A 487 7.42 -0.36 -12.36
N GLY A 488 6.39 -0.91 -11.69
CA GLY A 488 6.34 -1.18 -10.26
C GLY A 488 5.61 -0.11 -9.43
N GLY A 489 5.21 1.00 -10.06
CA GLY A 489 4.51 2.09 -9.38
C GLY A 489 5.34 2.74 -8.28
N GLY A 490 4.69 3.17 -7.19
CA GLY A 490 5.40 3.67 -6.02
C GLY A 490 4.48 4.05 -4.86
N ILE A 491 5.06 4.13 -3.66
CA ILE A 491 4.34 4.57 -2.45
C ILE A 491 4.98 5.85 -1.94
N SER A 492 4.20 6.92 -1.87
CA SER A 492 4.62 8.18 -1.24
C SER A 492 4.05 8.30 0.16
N LYS A 493 4.90 8.61 1.13
CA LYS A 493 4.46 8.90 2.50
C LYS A 493 4.37 10.39 2.70
N LEU A 494 3.17 10.88 3.01
CA LEU A 494 2.88 12.29 3.19
C LEU A 494 2.49 12.55 4.63
N LYS A 495 3.22 13.46 5.27
CA LYS A 495 2.99 13.87 6.64
C LYS A 495 2.18 15.16 6.68
N LEU A 496 1.02 15.10 7.33
CA LEU A 496 0.28 16.27 7.77
C LEU A 496 0.86 16.73 9.10
N THR A 497 1.17 18.01 9.23
CA THR A 497 1.46 18.65 10.52
C THR A 497 0.46 19.76 10.77
N VAL A 498 -0.16 19.75 11.94
CA VAL A 498 -1.12 20.79 12.36
C VAL A 498 -0.61 21.52 13.60
N GLU A 499 -0.94 22.80 13.71
CA GLU A 499 -0.60 23.67 14.83
C GLU A 499 -1.85 24.42 15.30
N THR A 500 -2.00 24.50 16.62
CA THR A 500 -3.10 25.22 17.28
C THR A 500 -2.71 26.63 17.70
N GLU A 501 -3.68 27.49 18.00
CA GLU A 501 -3.45 28.87 18.48
C GLU A 501 -2.63 28.93 19.78
N SER A 502 -2.72 27.87 20.61
CA SER A 502 -1.93 27.73 21.85
C SER A 502 -0.53 27.13 21.62
N GLY A 503 -0.12 26.91 20.36
CA GLY A 503 1.20 26.40 19.99
C GLY A 503 1.36 24.87 20.08
N LEU A 504 0.29 24.11 20.38
CA LEU A 504 0.35 22.65 20.34
C LEU A 504 0.47 22.17 18.90
N THR A 505 1.33 21.18 18.67
CA THR A 505 1.56 20.56 17.35
C THR A 505 1.33 19.05 17.40
N SER A 506 0.92 18.50 16.26
CA SER A 506 0.79 17.07 16.05
C SER A 506 0.97 16.75 14.58
N SER A 507 1.31 15.50 14.30
CA SER A 507 1.50 15.04 12.94
C SER A 507 0.92 13.64 12.74
N ASP A 508 0.50 13.39 11.51
CA ASP A 508 0.01 12.09 11.06
C ASP A 508 0.47 11.84 9.64
N VAL A 509 0.62 10.57 9.26
CA VAL A 509 1.16 10.16 7.96
C VAL A 509 0.14 9.36 7.20
N VAL A 510 -0.06 9.73 5.93
CA VAL A 510 -0.86 8.97 4.97
C VAL A 510 0.06 8.38 3.90
N SER A 511 -0.20 7.14 3.51
CA SER A 511 0.46 6.50 2.37
C SER A 511 -0.37 6.69 1.11
N VAL A 512 0.26 7.18 0.05
CA VAL A 512 -0.32 7.30 -1.29
C VAL A 512 0.29 6.19 -2.14
N ILE A 513 -0.49 5.15 -2.39
CA ILE A 513 -0.13 3.99 -3.20
C ILE A 513 -0.50 4.32 -4.64
N MET A 514 0.52 4.54 -5.46
CA MET A 514 0.34 4.92 -6.86
C MET A 514 0.74 3.76 -7.76
N LYS A 515 -0.19 3.37 -8.64
CA LYS A 515 0.07 2.34 -9.65
C LYS A 515 0.53 2.98 -10.95
N SER A 516 1.56 2.40 -11.55
CA SER A 516 1.97 2.74 -12.91
C SER A 516 0.98 2.15 -13.90
N ASN A 517 0.78 2.79 -15.05
CA ASN A 517 0.06 2.15 -16.14
C ASN A 517 0.83 0.94 -16.71
N LEU A 518 2.11 0.76 -16.35
CA LEU A 518 2.94 -0.38 -16.75
C LEU A 518 2.76 -1.61 -15.85
N ASP A 519 2.12 -1.44 -14.69
CA ASP A 519 1.96 -2.50 -13.71
C ASP A 519 0.95 -3.54 -14.18
N LYS A 520 1.20 -4.79 -13.78
CA LYS A 520 0.19 -5.84 -13.86
C LYS A 520 -0.98 -5.49 -12.96
N GLN A 521 -2.16 -5.31 -13.54
CA GLN A 521 -3.33 -4.86 -12.78
C GLN A 521 -4.64 -5.36 -13.38
N SER A 522 -5.66 -5.39 -12.54
CA SER A 522 -7.05 -5.41 -12.99
C SER A 522 -7.62 -4.02 -12.83
N LYS A 523 -8.23 -3.50 -13.89
CA LYS A 523 -8.90 -2.20 -13.86
C LYS A 523 -10.04 -2.16 -14.85
N PHE A 524 -11.05 -1.39 -14.51
CA PHE A 524 -12.17 -1.07 -15.38
C PHE A 524 -12.37 0.43 -15.39
N GLU A 525 -12.28 1.03 -16.55
CA GLU A 525 -12.42 2.48 -16.70
C GLU A 525 -13.44 2.75 -17.81
N VAL A 526 -14.41 3.60 -17.51
CA VAL A 526 -15.43 4.05 -18.46
C VAL A 526 -15.34 5.56 -18.58
N TRP A 527 -15.24 6.05 -19.81
CA TRP A 527 -15.16 7.48 -20.13
C TRP A 527 -16.20 7.85 -21.19
N GLY A 528 -16.56 9.14 -21.24
CA GLY A 528 -17.44 9.69 -22.28
C GLY A 528 -18.68 10.38 -21.71
N LYS A 529 -19.60 10.75 -22.60
CA LYS A 529 -20.82 11.52 -22.29
C LYS A 529 -22.12 10.70 -22.37
N GLY A 530 -22.04 9.40 -22.58
CA GLY A 530 -23.21 8.55 -22.79
C GLY A 530 -23.79 7.88 -21.53
N PHE A 531 -24.92 7.20 -21.71
CA PHE A 531 -25.71 6.54 -20.67
C PHE A 531 -24.92 5.57 -19.76
N ILE A 532 -23.85 4.95 -20.27
CA ILE A 532 -23.00 4.01 -19.49
C ILE A 532 -22.03 4.76 -18.57
N ALA A 533 -21.52 5.91 -19.00
CA ALA A 533 -20.59 6.72 -18.21
C ALA A 533 -21.31 7.40 -17.02
N ARG A 534 -22.61 7.75 -17.15
CA ARG A 534 -23.47 8.15 -16.03
C ARG A 534 -24.96 7.98 -16.36
N GLY A 535 -25.72 7.41 -15.43
CA GLY A 535 -27.19 7.44 -15.46
C GLY A 535 -27.85 8.83 -15.27
N ASP A 536 -27.08 9.94 -15.25
CA ASP A 536 -27.58 11.31 -15.02
C ASP A 536 -27.36 12.31 -16.19
N GLY A 537 -26.72 11.90 -17.30
CA GLY A 537 -26.53 12.73 -18.49
C GLY A 537 -25.43 13.81 -18.42
N LEU A 538 -24.59 13.87 -17.38
CA LEU A 538 -23.58 14.93 -17.20
C LEU A 538 -22.11 14.50 -17.38
N GLY A 539 -21.85 13.27 -17.84
CA GLY A 539 -20.53 12.78 -18.26
C GLY A 539 -19.47 12.74 -17.16
N SER A 540 -19.29 11.59 -16.51
CA SER A 540 -18.10 11.35 -15.67
C SER A 540 -17.47 10.01 -15.91
N ASP A 541 -16.18 9.98 -15.59
CA ASP A 541 -15.38 8.77 -15.65
C ASP A 541 -15.67 7.86 -14.44
N ASN A 542 -16.03 6.60 -14.69
CA ASN A 542 -16.14 5.58 -13.65
C ASN A 542 -14.92 4.67 -13.73
N ASN A 543 -14.06 4.77 -12.73
CA ASN A 543 -12.82 4.01 -12.67
C ASN A 543 -12.83 3.10 -11.45
N PHE A 544 -12.54 1.83 -11.68
CA PHE A 544 -12.40 0.77 -10.69
C PHE A 544 -11.01 0.15 -10.86
N TYR A 545 -10.32 -0.04 -9.75
CA TYR A 545 -9.01 -0.68 -9.72
C TYR A 545 -9.09 -1.88 -8.77
N ASP A 546 -8.21 -2.85 -8.93
CA ASP A 546 -8.09 -4.03 -8.05
C ASP A 546 -8.05 -3.72 -6.54
N SER A 547 -7.62 -2.52 -6.13
CA SER A 547 -7.66 -2.04 -4.75
C SER A 547 -9.03 -1.55 -4.28
N SER A 548 -9.92 -1.17 -5.20
CA SER A 548 -11.22 -0.57 -4.92
C SER A 548 -12.41 -1.43 -5.37
N ALA A 549 -12.17 -2.49 -6.13
CA ALA A 549 -13.19 -3.36 -6.70
C ALA A 549 -12.76 -4.82 -6.82
N LYS A 550 -13.76 -5.70 -6.76
CA LYS A 550 -13.62 -7.12 -7.10
C LYS A 550 -13.84 -7.27 -8.60
N PHE A 551 -12.91 -7.98 -9.24
CA PHE A 551 -12.98 -8.36 -10.64
C PHE A 551 -13.07 -9.87 -10.70
N TYR A 552 -14.13 -10.40 -11.30
CA TYR A 552 -14.29 -11.85 -11.41
C TYR A 552 -15.10 -12.23 -12.65
N VAL A 553 -14.90 -13.48 -13.08
CA VAL A 553 -15.63 -14.09 -14.18
C VAL A 553 -16.63 -15.10 -13.58
N PRO A 554 -17.93 -14.78 -13.53
CA PRO A 554 -18.92 -15.68 -12.93
C PRO A 554 -19.08 -16.99 -13.73
N LYS A 555 -18.82 -18.11 -13.07
CA LYS A 555 -18.86 -19.47 -13.65
C LYS A 555 -20.22 -19.88 -14.25
N TYR A 556 -21.32 -19.35 -13.73
CA TYR A 556 -22.69 -19.71 -14.17
C TYR A 556 -23.22 -18.86 -15.33
N LEU A 557 -22.56 -17.74 -15.66
CA LEU A 557 -22.98 -16.85 -16.74
C LEU A 557 -22.08 -16.99 -17.97
N SER A 558 -20.81 -17.38 -17.79
CA SER A 558 -19.89 -17.70 -18.88
C SER A 558 -20.21 -19.09 -19.44
N LEU A 559 -20.82 -19.15 -20.62
CA LEU A 559 -21.08 -20.39 -21.35
C LEU A 559 -19.86 -20.70 -22.23
N GLY A 560 -19.19 -21.82 -21.98
CA GLY A 560 -18.11 -22.34 -22.80
C GLY A 560 -18.61 -23.50 -23.67
N SER A 561 -18.59 -23.33 -24.99
CA SER A 561 -18.61 -24.45 -25.92
C SER A 561 -17.49 -24.29 -26.92
N VAL A 562 -16.74 -25.37 -27.14
CA VAL A 562 -15.49 -25.41 -27.91
C VAL A 562 -15.68 -26.17 -29.24
N TYR A 563 -16.92 -26.58 -29.58
CA TYR A 563 -17.19 -27.53 -30.67
C TYR A 563 -18.25 -27.07 -31.69
N GLU A 564 -18.08 -27.59 -32.91
CA GLU A 564 -18.61 -27.15 -34.21
C GLU A 564 -20.14 -27.03 -34.33
N ASN A 565 -20.91 -27.55 -33.36
CA ASN A 565 -22.38 -27.61 -33.47
C ASN A 565 -23.19 -27.07 -32.29
N GLN A 566 -22.60 -26.49 -31.22
CA GLN A 566 -23.41 -25.82 -30.18
C GLN A 566 -22.77 -24.57 -29.56
N THR A 567 -23.63 -23.57 -29.37
CA THR A 567 -23.60 -22.31 -28.57
C THR A 567 -22.49 -21.29 -28.80
N ILE A 568 -22.92 -20.01 -28.74
CA ILE A 568 -22.10 -18.81 -28.70
C ILE A 568 -21.15 -18.85 -27.49
N GLU A 569 -19.86 -18.59 -27.69
CA GLU A 569 -18.92 -18.43 -26.58
C GLU A 569 -19.16 -17.08 -25.92
N ARG A 570 -19.38 -17.08 -24.59
CA ARG A 570 -19.61 -15.86 -23.81
C ARG A 570 -18.64 -15.75 -22.64
N VAL A 571 -17.95 -14.61 -22.56
CA VAL A 571 -17.19 -14.19 -21.39
C VAL A 571 -17.97 -13.11 -20.65
N ASN A 572 -18.36 -13.36 -19.40
CA ASN A 572 -18.88 -12.31 -18.53
C ASN A 572 -17.81 -11.85 -17.56
N VAL A 573 -17.62 -10.54 -17.46
CA VAL A 573 -16.80 -9.92 -16.44
C VAL A 573 -17.72 -9.14 -15.52
N ALA A 574 -17.75 -9.53 -14.25
CA ALA A 574 -18.43 -8.80 -13.20
C ALA A 574 -17.41 -7.93 -12.46
N ILE A 575 -17.73 -6.63 -12.36
CA ILE A 575 -16.98 -5.66 -11.57
C ILE A 575 -17.90 -5.14 -10.48
N GLU A 576 -17.48 -5.29 -9.23
CA GLU A 576 -18.23 -4.78 -8.08
C GLU A 576 -17.30 -4.02 -7.15
N GLY A 577 -17.61 -2.75 -6.86
CA GLY A 577 -16.77 -1.98 -5.96
C GLY A 577 -17.16 -0.53 -5.82
N LEU A 578 -16.28 0.21 -5.15
CA LEU A 578 -16.35 1.67 -5.07
C LEU A 578 -15.54 2.26 -6.22
N SER A 579 -16.19 3.13 -7.00
CA SER A 579 -15.51 3.92 -8.02
C SER A 579 -14.60 4.96 -7.37
N SER A 580 -13.71 5.56 -8.16
CA SER A 580 -12.93 6.74 -7.75
C SER A 580 -13.77 7.94 -7.31
N SER A 581 -15.06 7.97 -7.67
CA SER A 581 -16.03 8.99 -7.26
C SER A 581 -16.82 8.62 -5.99
N GLY A 582 -16.50 7.49 -5.35
CA GLY A 582 -17.16 7.02 -4.14
C GLY A 582 -18.52 6.36 -4.36
N ASN A 583 -18.92 6.13 -5.62
CA ASN A 583 -20.17 5.47 -5.95
C ASN A 583 -19.99 3.95 -5.90
N VAL A 584 -20.95 3.24 -5.30
CA VAL A 584 -21.01 1.78 -5.41
C VAL A 584 -21.53 1.44 -6.80
N GLY A 585 -20.68 0.80 -7.60
CA GLY A 585 -21.01 0.37 -8.96
C GLY A 585 -20.95 -1.14 -9.09
N ARG A 586 -21.89 -1.69 -9.86
CA ARG A 586 -21.81 -3.04 -10.38
C ARG A 586 -21.97 -3.00 -11.89
N TYR A 587 -20.96 -3.50 -12.58
CA TYR A 587 -20.96 -3.61 -14.04
C TYR A 587 -20.84 -5.07 -14.43
N ASN A 588 -21.69 -5.53 -15.33
CA ASN A 588 -21.43 -6.77 -16.05
C ASN A 588 -21.13 -6.43 -17.50
N VAL A 589 -20.05 -7.04 -18.00
CA VAL A 589 -19.65 -6.94 -19.39
C VAL A 589 -19.68 -8.34 -19.97
N ALA A 590 -20.51 -8.58 -20.97
CA ALA A 590 -20.53 -9.81 -21.74
C ALA A 590 -19.91 -9.59 -23.12
N LEU A 591 -18.92 -10.40 -23.44
CA LEU A 591 -18.27 -10.47 -24.75
C LEU A 591 -18.68 -11.78 -25.42
N MET A 592 -19.13 -11.71 -26.67
CA MET A 592 -19.69 -12.86 -27.38
C MET A 592 -19.15 -12.98 -28.80
N SER A 593 -18.82 -14.20 -29.22
CA SER A 593 -18.41 -14.54 -30.59
C SER A 593 -19.53 -15.28 -31.36
N PRO A 594 -19.50 -15.27 -32.71
CA PRO A 594 -20.40 -16.07 -33.52
C PRO A 594 -20.36 -17.56 -33.17
N LYS A 595 -21.48 -18.26 -33.39
CA LYS A 595 -21.59 -19.70 -33.20
C LYS A 595 -20.47 -20.44 -33.94
N GLY A 596 -19.83 -21.40 -33.26
CA GLY A 596 -18.73 -22.19 -33.82
C GLY A 596 -17.38 -21.47 -33.91
N SER A 597 -17.27 -20.22 -33.44
CA SER A 597 -16.01 -19.47 -33.37
C SER A 597 -15.58 -19.20 -31.93
N THR A 598 -14.28 -19.32 -31.66
CA THR A 598 -13.72 -19.00 -30.33
C THR A 598 -13.45 -17.51 -30.22
N LEU A 599 -13.85 -16.90 -29.10
CA LEU A 599 -13.42 -15.56 -28.74
C LEU A 599 -11.89 -15.57 -28.63
N ALA A 600 -11.18 -14.70 -29.32
CA ALA A 600 -9.71 -14.61 -29.32
C ALA A 600 -9.26 -13.15 -29.41
N ALA A 601 -7.96 -12.89 -29.25
CA ALA A 601 -7.40 -11.56 -29.54
C ALA A 601 -7.78 -11.13 -30.96
N GLY A 602 -8.32 -9.92 -31.11
CA GLY A 602 -8.87 -9.45 -32.36
C GLY A 602 -9.96 -8.40 -32.21
N GLU A 603 -10.42 -7.90 -33.35
CA GLU A 603 -11.44 -6.86 -33.46
C GLU A 603 -12.80 -7.48 -33.78
N TYR A 604 -13.82 -7.10 -33.01
CA TYR A 604 -15.19 -7.60 -33.10
C TYR A 604 -16.14 -6.42 -33.25
N TRP A 605 -17.00 -6.49 -34.25
CA TRP A 605 -17.98 -5.46 -34.54
C TRP A 605 -19.37 -5.94 -34.17
N ASP A 606 -20.09 -5.12 -33.39
CA ASP A 606 -21.51 -5.27 -33.14
C ASP A 606 -22.27 -4.25 -33.98
N PHE A 607 -23.02 -4.75 -34.97
CA PHE A 607 -23.77 -3.94 -35.93
C PHE A 607 -25.15 -3.51 -35.43
N GLY A 608 -25.50 -3.84 -34.19
CA GLY A 608 -26.71 -3.30 -33.61
C GLY A 608 -27.97 -4.15 -33.82
N THR A 609 -27.94 -5.43 -33.45
CA THR A 609 -29.05 -6.37 -33.72
C THR A 609 -29.86 -6.91 -32.52
N GLY A 610 -29.50 -6.63 -31.25
CA GLY A 610 -30.52 -6.62 -30.20
C GLY A 610 -30.02 -6.21 -28.80
N GLY A 611 -30.92 -5.58 -28.05
CA GLY A 611 -30.68 -5.07 -26.71
C GLY A 611 -30.77 -6.16 -25.64
N GLY A 612 -29.63 -6.68 -25.19
CA GLY A 612 -29.57 -7.47 -23.96
C GLY A 612 -28.43 -8.49 -23.91
N PHE A 613 -28.33 -9.18 -22.78
CA PHE A 613 -27.49 -10.38 -22.61
C PHE A 613 -28.09 -11.59 -23.34
N GLU A 614 -28.67 -11.41 -24.52
CA GLU A 614 -29.18 -12.49 -25.36
C GLU A 614 -28.33 -12.54 -26.63
N ALA A 615 -27.80 -13.72 -26.92
CA ALA A 615 -26.84 -13.91 -28.00
C ALA A 615 -27.62 -14.31 -29.27
N PHE A 616 -27.41 -13.61 -30.39
CA PHE A 616 -28.01 -13.98 -31.67
C PHE A 616 -27.10 -14.95 -32.42
N ASP A 617 -27.70 -15.89 -33.14
CA ASP A 617 -26.95 -16.84 -33.97
C ASP A 617 -26.08 -16.08 -34.99
N ASP A 618 -24.81 -16.51 -35.12
CA ASP A 618 -23.84 -16.10 -36.15
C ASP A 618 -23.28 -14.67 -36.13
N ILE A 619 -23.45 -13.89 -35.05
CA ILE A 619 -22.85 -12.55 -34.92
C ILE A 619 -22.05 -12.35 -33.63
N SER A 620 -21.09 -11.42 -33.66
CA SER A 620 -20.43 -10.95 -32.44
C SER A 620 -21.33 -9.93 -31.75
N SER A 621 -21.38 -9.96 -30.41
CA SER A 621 -22.18 -8.99 -29.66
C SER A 621 -21.50 -8.56 -28.37
N ILE A 622 -21.75 -7.31 -27.97
CA ILE A 622 -21.20 -6.70 -26.76
C ILE A 622 -22.38 -6.28 -25.89
N ALA A 623 -22.45 -6.81 -24.66
CA ALA A 623 -23.42 -6.33 -23.68
C ALA A 623 -22.71 -5.70 -22.48
N MET A 624 -23.10 -4.50 -22.09
CA MET A 624 -22.65 -3.84 -20.85
C MET A 624 -23.82 -3.24 -20.10
N ASP A 625 -23.99 -3.61 -18.83
CA ASP A 625 -25.00 -3.04 -17.95
C ASP A 625 -24.39 -2.41 -16.68
N ASN A 626 -25.11 -1.46 -16.09
CA ASN A 626 -24.84 -0.95 -14.75
C ASN A 626 -26.02 -1.30 -13.84
N VAL A 627 -25.86 -2.36 -13.05
CA VAL A 627 -26.94 -2.94 -12.23
C VAL A 627 -27.34 -2.00 -11.08
N GLY A 628 -26.47 -1.06 -10.68
CA GLY A 628 -26.67 -0.21 -9.50
C GLY A 628 -27.50 1.06 -9.75
N SER A 629 -27.65 1.50 -11.00
CA SER A 629 -28.31 2.77 -11.33
C SER A 629 -29.51 2.63 -12.28
N GLY A 630 -29.84 1.39 -12.71
CA GLY A 630 -30.96 1.13 -13.62
C GLY A 630 -30.76 1.68 -15.03
N ALA A 631 -29.59 2.24 -15.34
CA ALA A 631 -29.23 2.74 -16.66
C ALA A 631 -28.63 1.60 -17.49
N ALA A 632 -29.37 1.14 -18.50
CA ALA A 632 -28.91 0.20 -19.51
C ALA A 632 -29.12 0.79 -20.90
N CYS A 633 -28.16 0.57 -21.80
CA CYS A 633 -28.35 0.95 -23.19
C CYS A 633 -29.34 -0.02 -23.84
N GLY A 634 -30.37 0.52 -24.49
CA GLY A 634 -31.39 -0.29 -25.18
C GLY A 634 -30.84 -1.00 -26.41
N HIS A 635 -29.84 -0.40 -27.06
CA HIS A 635 -29.01 -1.04 -28.07
C HIS A 635 -27.56 -0.62 -27.90
N GLN A 636 -26.64 -1.58 -27.96
CA GLN A 636 -25.21 -1.30 -28.03
C GLN A 636 -24.75 -1.57 -29.46
N ILE A 637 -24.13 -0.56 -30.07
CA ILE A 637 -23.50 -0.67 -31.39
C ILE A 637 -22.07 -0.26 -31.16
N GLY A 638 -21.12 -1.05 -31.63
CA GLY A 638 -19.77 -0.77 -31.19
C GLY A 638 -18.70 -1.66 -31.76
N ASN A 639 -17.52 -1.36 -31.27
CA ASN A 639 -16.30 -2.05 -31.60
C ASN A 639 -15.68 -2.55 -30.29
N LEU A 640 -15.49 -3.85 -30.19
CA LEU A 640 -14.71 -4.49 -29.15
C LEU A 640 -13.37 -4.88 -29.74
N LEU A 641 -12.34 -4.62 -28.99
CA LEU A 641 -11.00 -4.98 -29.33
C LEU A 641 -10.38 -5.74 -28.17
N ILE A 642 -10.18 -7.03 -28.37
CA ILE A 642 -9.49 -7.88 -27.40
C ILE A 642 -8.01 -7.82 -27.75
N GLY A 643 -7.23 -7.17 -26.88
CA GLY A 643 -5.79 -7.07 -27.04
C GLY A 643 -5.12 -8.41 -26.77
N ASP A 644 -5.33 -8.93 -25.56
CA ASP A 644 -4.82 -10.21 -25.09
C ASP A 644 -5.92 -10.99 -24.35
N LEU A 645 -5.90 -12.32 -24.46
CA LEU A 645 -6.81 -13.21 -23.74
C LEU A 645 -6.11 -14.54 -23.42
N ASP A 646 -5.73 -14.72 -22.16
CA ASP A 646 -5.16 -15.97 -21.63
C ASP A 646 -6.20 -16.72 -20.80
N ARG A 647 -6.42 -17.99 -21.16
CA ARG A 647 -7.41 -18.88 -20.54
C ARG A 647 -6.73 -20.16 -20.06
N ASP A 648 -7.30 -20.78 -19.04
CA ASP A 648 -6.90 -22.14 -18.69
C ASP A 648 -7.26 -23.10 -19.83
N PRO A 649 -6.28 -23.83 -20.41
CA PRO A 649 -6.57 -24.76 -21.51
C PRO A 649 -7.49 -25.92 -21.10
N ASN A 650 -7.62 -26.21 -19.79
CA ASN A 650 -8.48 -27.27 -19.28
C ASN A 650 -9.83 -26.76 -18.74
N ASP A 651 -9.97 -25.44 -18.59
CA ASP A 651 -11.20 -24.77 -18.16
C ASP A 651 -11.30 -23.43 -18.88
N VAL A 652 -11.87 -23.45 -20.09
CA VAL A 652 -11.99 -22.25 -20.94
C VAL A 652 -12.81 -21.13 -20.30
N GLY A 653 -13.61 -21.42 -19.26
CA GLY A 653 -14.31 -20.41 -18.45
C GLY A 653 -13.41 -19.69 -17.45
N ASN A 654 -12.21 -20.20 -17.18
CA ASN A 654 -11.23 -19.62 -16.29
C ASN A 654 -10.25 -18.70 -17.06
N ILE A 655 -10.52 -17.40 -17.00
CA ILE A 655 -9.66 -16.37 -17.61
C ILE A 655 -8.55 -16.01 -16.64
N ARG A 656 -7.30 -16.25 -17.05
CA ARG A 656 -6.09 -15.95 -16.26
C ARG A 656 -5.63 -14.51 -16.44
N SER A 657 -5.76 -13.99 -17.65
CA SER A 657 -5.56 -12.56 -17.95
C SER A 657 -6.33 -12.14 -19.21
N MET A 658 -6.70 -10.86 -19.29
CA MET A 658 -7.38 -10.30 -20.45
C MET A 658 -7.15 -8.79 -20.54
N SER A 659 -7.01 -8.27 -21.76
CA SER A 659 -7.20 -6.85 -22.07
C SER A 659 -8.26 -6.68 -23.15
N ALA A 660 -9.20 -5.78 -22.90
CA ALA A 660 -10.22 -5.39 -23.86
C ALA A 660 -10.44 -3.88 -23.83
N PHE A 661 -10.69 -3.32 -25.01
CA PHE A 661 -11.14 -1.94 -25.20
C PHE A 661 -12.44 -1.94 -25.98
N LEU A 662 -13.40 -1.16 -25.54
CA LEU A 662 -14.73 -1.08 -26.12
C LEU A 662 -15.03 0.36 -26.49
N ARG A 663 -15.51 0.54 -27.71
CA ARG A 663 -16.21 1.74 -28.15
C ARG A 663 -17.68 1.40 -28.25
N ILE A 664 -18.49 2.12 -27.48
CA ILE A 664 -19.91 1.81 -27.35
C ILE A 664 -20.71 3.04 -27.71
N ASN A 665 -21.53 2.87 -28.73
CA ASN A 665 -22.62 3.75 -29.06
C ASN A 665 -23.86 3.19 -28.38
N CYS A 666 -24.63 4.08 -27.77
CA CYS A 666 -25.88 3.70 -27.14
C CYS A 666 -27.04 4.21 -27.96
N VAL A 667 -28.04 3.35 -28.18
CA VAL A 667 -29.32 3.75 -28.75
C VAL A 667 -30.41 3.58 -27.70
N VAL A 668 -31.10 4.68 -27.39
CA VAL A 668 -32.23 4.69 -26.46
C VAL A 668 -33.42 5.33 -27.17
N LEU A 669 -34.50 4.58 -27.33
CA LEU A 669 -35.74 5.07 -27.99
C LEU A 669 -35.50 5.71 -29.38
N GLY A 670 -34.52 5.21 -30.15
CA GLY A 670 -34.19 5.70 -31.50
C GLY A 670 -33.21 6.87 -31.55
N ILE A 671 -32.72 7.37 -30.40
CA ILE A 671 -31.65 8.37 -30.34
C ILE A 671 -30.31 7.63 -30.29
N VAL A 672 -29.46 7.82 -31.31
CA VAL A 672 -28.11 7.24 -31.38
C VAL A 672 -27.10 8.24 -30.81
N GLU A 673 -26.38 7.81 -29.78
CA GLU A 673 -25.22 8.49 -29.25
C GLU A 673 -23.93 7.88 -29.82
N GLU A 674 -23.47 8.40 -30.95
CA GLU A 674 -22.22 7.93 -31.58
C GLU A 674 -21.00 8.28 -30.71
N ASN A 675 -20.07 7.33 -30.59
CA ASN A 675 -18.79 7.42 -29.89
C ASN A 675 -18.87 8.02 -28.48
N SER A 676 -19.98 7.76 -27.79
CA SER A 676 -20.32 8.49 -26.57
C SER A 676 -19.82 7.82 -25.30
N SER A 677 -19.44 6.54 -25.35
CA SER A 677 -18.82 5.84 -24.22
C SER A 677 -17.69 4.93 -24.68
N TYR A 678 -16.61 4.96 -23.92
CA TYR A 678 -15.44 4.11 -24.07
C TYR A 678 -15.27 3.32 -22.79
N ALA A 679 -14.92 2.04 -22.90
CA ALA A 679 -14.60 1.24 -21.74
C ALA A 679 -13.28 0.49 -21.96
N ARG A 680 -12.45 0.49 -20.93
CA ARG A 680 -11.25 -0.34 -20.85
C ARG A 680 -11.45 -1.38 -19.77
N ILE A 681 -11.17 -2.64 -20.10
CA ILE A 681 -11.30 -3.78 -19.19
C ILE A 681 -9.98 -4.53 -19.16
N TRP A 682 -9.31 -4.53 -18.02
CA TRP A 682 -8.13 -5.35 -17.76
C TRP A 682 -8.41 -6.32 -16.62
N LEU A 683 -8.07 -7.58 -16.84
CA LEU A 683 -8.04 -8.63 -15.83
C LEU A 683 -6.61 -9.14 -15.75
N ASN A 684 -5.93 -8.89 -14.62
CA ASN A 684 -4.57 -9.37 -14.37
C ASN A 684 -3.62 -9.14 -15.58
N HIS A 685 -3.80 -8.02 -16.28
CA HIS A 685 -3.10 -7.73 -17.52
C HIS A 685 -1.86 -6.91 -17.23
N GLN A 686 -0.75 -7.28 -17.86
CA GLN A 686 0.49 -6.50 -17.83
C GLN A 686 0.73 -5.91 -19.22
N PRO A 687 0.64 -4.58 -19.35
CA PRO A 687 0.93 -3.92 -20.62
C PRO A 687 2.37 -4.14 -21.08
N SER A 688 2.56 -4.23 -22.40
CA SER A 688 3.85 -4.59 -23.00
C SER A 688 4.23 -3.71 -24.21
N ASN A 689 3.28 -2.96 -24.78
CA ASN A 689 3.42 -2.12 -25.96
C ASN A 689 2.79 -0.74 -25.70
N ILE A 690 3.21 -0.10 -24.63
CA ILE A 690 2.61 1.16 -24.18
C ILE A 690 2.89 2.26 -25.21
N PRO A 691 1.84 2.93 -25.75
CA PRO A 691 2.03 4.02 -26.67
C PRO A 691 2.71 5.20 -25.97
N VAL A 692 3.46 5.99 -26.72
CA VAL A 692 4.11 7.20 -26.21
C VAL A 692 3.20 8.39 -26.48
N ALA A 693 2.65 8.99 -25.41
CA ALA A 693 1.94 10.27 -25.51
C ALA A 693 2.93 11.44 -25.49
N LYS A 694 2.65 12.49 -26.27
CA LYS A 694 3.41 13.75 -26.23
C LYS A 694 2.49 14.96 -26.38
N ILE A 695 2.61 15.90 -25.45
CA ILE A 695 1.94 17.20 -25.48
C ILE A 695 2.94 18.29 -25.88
N SER A 696 2.49 19.20 -26.75
CA SER A 696 3.21 20.44 -27.10
C SER A 696 2.29 21.65 -27.02
N GLY A 697 2.78 22.75 -26.46
CA GLY A 697 2.04 24.01 -26.35
C GLY A 697 2.76 25.06 -25.50
N SER A 698 2.11 26.21 -25.26
CA SER A 698 2.60 27.23 -24.33
C SER A 698 2.32 26.81 -22.88
N ASN A 699 3.33 26.89 -22.02
CA ASN A 699 3.18 26.65 -20.58
C ASN A 699 2.72 27.90 -19.81
N GLN A 700 2.40 28.99 -20.50
CA GLN A 700 1.90 30.24 -19.93
C GLN A 700 0.67 30.74 -20.69
N VAL A 701 -0.27 31.35 -19.98
CA VAL A 701 -1.49 31.94 -20.55
C VAL A 701 -1.90 33.18 -19.74
N VAL A 702 -2.51 34.17 -20.39
CA VAL A 702 -3.08 35.33 -19.68
C VAL A 702 -4.54 35.05 -19.31
N SER A 703 -5.03 35.67 -18.23
CA SER A 703 -6.45 35.60 -17.87
C SER A 703 -7.35 36.07 -19.03
N GLY A 704 -8.45 35.34 -19.30
CA GLY A 704 -9.30 35.57 -20.48
C GLY A 704 -8.75 35.03 -21.81
N GLY A 705 -7.50 34.58 -21.84
CA GLY A 705 -6.83 34.01 -23.02
C GLY A 705 -7.17 32.54 -23.29
N PHE A 706 -6.53 31.98 -24.32
CA PHE A 706 -6.70 30.58 -24.71
C PHE A 706 -5.44 29.77 -24.44
N ILE A 707 -5.61 28.64 -23.77
CA ILE A 707 -4.62 27.56 -23.73
C ILE A 707 -4.80 26.75 -25.02
N SER A 708 -3.72 26.53 -25.77
CA SER A 708 -3.72 25.70 -26.98
C SER A 708 -2.62 24.65 -26.86
N LEU A 709 -3.01 23.38 -26.79
CA LEU A 709 -2.12 22.21 -26.69
C LEU A 709 -2.35 21.25 -27.87
N SER A 710 -1.33 20.46 -28.19
CA SER A 710 -1.31 19.59 -29.38
C SER A 710 -0.58 18.26 -29.13
N SER A 711 -0.96 17.22 -29.89
CA SER A 711 -0.46 15.83 -29.79
C SER A 711 0.47 15.43 -30.95
N ILE A 712 1.34 16.34 -31.39
CA ILE A 712 2.00 16.28 -32.72
C ILE A 712 2.97 15.08 -32.89
N ASN A 713 3.40 14.43 -31.80
CA ASN A 713 4.44 13.39 -31.84
C ASN A 713 4.12 12.15 -31.00
N SER A 714 2.84 11.87 -30.77
CA SER A 714 2.45 10.64 -30.07
C SER A 714 2.62 9.43 -31.01
N THR A 715 3.18 8.33 -30.51
CA THR A 715 3.54 7.16 -31.34
C THR A 715 3.12 5.85 -30.68
N SER A 716 2.83 4.83 -31.46
CA SER A 716 2.61 3.46 -30.97
C SER A 716 3.13 2.44 -31.98
N THR A 717 3.46 1.25 -31.49
CA THR A 717 3.75 0.07 -32.35
C THR A 717 2.46 -0.51 -32.94
N ARG A 718 1.33 -0.28 -32.28
CA ARG A 718 -0.02 -0.60 -32.79
C ARG A 718 -0.69 0.67 -33.34
N ARG A 719 -1.81 0.52 -34.05
CA ARG A 719 -2.62 1.67 -34.48
C ARG A 719 -3.07 2.46 -33.25
N LEU A 720 -2.92 3.78 -33.29
CA LEU A 720 -3.51 4.66 -32.28
C LEU A 720 -5.00 4.79 -32.55
N ASP A 721 -5.79 4.49 -31.53
CA ASP A 721 -7.22 4.32 -31.67
C ASP A 721 -7.99 5.53 -31.13
N THR A 722 -7.52 6.12 -30.02
CA THR A 722 -8.12 7.34 -29.48
C THR A 722 -7.15 8.17 -28.64
N LYS A 723 -7.48 9.44 -28.44
CA LYS A 723 -6.76 10.44 -27.65
C LYS A 723 -7.71 11.11 -26.68
N VAL A 724 -7.41 11.05 -25.39
CA VAL A 724 -8.27 11.57 -24.32
C VAL A 724 -7.54 12.68 -23.59
N TRP A 725 -8.06 13.90 -23.67
CA TRP A 725 -7.58 15.04 -22.89
C TRP A 725 -8.34 15.14 -21.57
N ARG A 726 -7.61 15.37 -20.48
CA ARG A 726 -8.18 15.54 -19.14
C ARG A 726 -7.60 16.75 -18.44
N LEU A 727 -8.44 17.48 -17.73
CA LEU A 727 -7.98 18.41 -16.70
C LEU A 727 -7.67 17.59 -15.44
N VAL A 728 -6.40 17.52 -15.05
CA VAL A 728 -5.94 16.79 -13.87
C VAL A 728 -5.94 17.68 -12.63
N TYR A 729 -5.45 18.91 -12.78
CA TYR A 729 -5.33 19.87 -11.69
C TYR A 729 -5.73 21.26 -12.15
N GLY A 730 -6.32 22.04 -11.23
CA GLY A 730 -6.94 23.34 -11.51
C GLY A 730 -8.46 23.27 -11.43
N ALA A 731 -9.10 24.41 -11.16
CA ALA A 731 -10.55 24.46 -10.97
C ALA A 731 -11.26 24.49 -12.33
N SER A 732 -12.16 23.55 -12.59
CA SER A 732 -12.86 23.46 -13.88
C SER A 732 -13.79 24.65 -14.13
N ASN A 733 -14.35 25.25 -13.07
CA ASN A 733 -15.15 26.47 -13.12
C ASN A 733 -14.34 27.72 -13.52
N ASP A 734 -13.01 27.65 -13.48
CA ASP A 734 -12.13 28.71 -13.99
C ASP A 734 -11.94 28.62 -15.51
N LEU A 735 -12.47 27.57 -16.16
CA LEU A 735 -12.42 27.35 -17.60
C LEU A 735 -13.83 27.50 -18.19
N SER A 736 -13.93 28.13 -19.36
CA SER A 736 -15.24 28.54 -19.93
C SER A 736 -15.69 27.72 -21.13
N ALA A 737 -14.77 27.17 -21.92
CA ALA A 737 -15.09 26.32 -23.06
C ALA A 737 -13.87 25.48 -23.45
N MET A 738 -14.09 24.19 -23.74
CA MET A 738 -13.09 23.28 -24.31
C MET A 738 -13.52 22.90 -25.72
N VAL A 739 -12.58 23.00 -26.67
CA VAL A 739 -12.75 22.61 -28.08
C VAL A 739 -11.66 21.59 -28.42
N LEU A 740 -12.07 20.47 -29.01
CA LEU A 740 -11.19 19.43 -29.52
C LEU A 740 -11.28 19.39 -31.05
N SER A 741 -10.19 19.03 -31.72
CA SER A 741 -10.25 18.60 -33.13
C SER A 741 -10.93 17.24 -33.25
N ASP A 742 -11.41 16.89 -34.45
CA ASP A 742 -12.14 15.64 -34.71
C ASP A 742 -11.36 14.38 -34.27
N ASP A 743 -10.03 14.38 -34.39
CA ASP A 743 -9.16 13.25 -33.99
C ASP A 743 -8.55 13.39 -32.57
N GLY A 744 -8.92 14.43 -31.83
CA GLY A 744 -8.34 14.71 -30.50
C GLY A 744 -6.87 15.18 -30.51
N ASP A 745 -6.29 15.47 -31.68
CA ASP A 745 -4.92 15.96 -31.81
C ASP A 745 -4.67 17.34 -31.20
N TYR A 746 -5.69 18.19 -31.16
CA TYR A 746 -5.60 19.54 -30.65
C TYR A 746 -6.65 19.79 -29.59
N MET A 747 -6.24 20.40 -28.48
CA MET A 747 -7.12 20.89 -27.43
C MET A 747 -6.94 22.39 -27.28
N ARG A 748 -8.05 23.12 -27.31
CA ARG A 748 -8.09 24.55 -26.99
C ARG A 748 -9.10 24.80 -25.87
N VAL A 749 -8.67 25.49 -24.81
CA VAL A 749 -9.54 25.85 -23.69
C VAL A 749 -9.40 27.31 -23.31
N LYS A 750 -10.52 28.00 -23.07
CA LYS A 750 -10.53 29.42 -22.67
C LYS A 750 -10.49 29.57 -21.16
N VAL A 751 -9.50 30.30 -20.66
CA VAL A 751 -9.36 30.67 -19.25
C VAL A 751 -10.35 31.80 -18.92
N GLY A 752 -11.02 31.72 -17.79
CA GLY A 752 -11.89 32.78 -17.29
C GLY A 752 -11.14 34.11 -17.14
N SER A 753 -11.84 35.24 -17.25
CA SER A 753 -11.23 36.58 -17.15
C SER A 753 -10.81 36.97 -15.73
N ASN A 754 -11.30 36.27 -14.72
CA ASN A 754 -11.09 36.60 -13.31
C ASN A 754 -10.12 35.63 -12.62
N VAL A 755 -9.45 34.76 -13.39
CA VAL A 755 -8.52 33.77 -12.84
C VAL A 755 -7.26 34.48 -12.35
N ALA A 756 -6.88 34.21 -11.10
CA ALA A 756 -5.76 34.88 -10.47
C ALA A 756 -4.42 34.52 -11.15
N ARG A 757 -3.51 35.48 -11.21
CA ARG A 757 -2.11 35.25 -11.59
C ARG A 757 -1.48 34.18 -10.70
N GLY A 758 -0.71 33.28 -11.29
CA GLY A 758 -0.08 32.14 -10.61
C GLY A 758 -0.97 30.92 -10.48
N THR A 759 -2.25 31.00 -10.89
CA THR A 759 -3.11 29.81 -10.98
C THR A 759 -2.50 28.80 -11.95
N ARG A 760 -2.40 27.55 -11.52
CA ARG A 760 -1.81 26.45 -12.29
C ARG A 760 -2.90 25.49 -12.74
N PHE A 761 -2.85 25.14 -14.02
CA PHE A 761 -3.63 24.06 -14.60
C PHE A 761 -2.68 22.95 -15.05
N VAL A 762 -3.05 21.69 -14.82
CA VAL A 762 -2.31 20.54 -15.34
C VAL A 762 -3.26 19.71 -16.18
N PHE A 763 -2.87 19.48 -17.42
CA PHE A 763 -3.59 18.67 -18.38
C PHE A 763 -2.88 17.34 -18.57
N ALA A 764 -3.64 16.29 -18.77
CA ALA A 764 -3.16 15.00 -19.23
C ALA A 764 -3.65 14.73 -20.65
N LEU A 765 -2.82 14.06 -21.43
CA LEU A 765 -3.19 13.41 -22.67
C LEU A 765 -2.94 11.92 -22.50
N ASP A 766 -4.02 11.13 -22.55
CA ASP A 766 -3.92 9.68 -22.68
C ASP A 766 -4.04 9.31 -24.16
N VAL A 767 -3.04 8.60 -24.67
CA VAL A 767 -3.05 8.05 -26.01
C VAL A 767 -3.28 6.56 -25.89
N ILE A 768 -4.33 6.05 -26.53
CA ILE A 768 -4.77 4.66 -26.40
C ILE A 768 -4.58 3.96 -27.74
N ASP A 769 -3.93 2.80 -27.72
CA ASP A 769 -3.71 1.98 -28.89
C ASP A 769 -4.85 0.97 -29.14
N ALA A 770 -4.73 0.26 -30.26
CA ALA A 770 -5.61 -0.83 -30.66
C ALA A 770 -5.52 -2.10 -29.78
N ALA A 771 -4.99 -2.04 -28.56
CA ALA A 771 -5.14 -3.09 -27.54
C ALA A 771 -5.70 -2.53 -26.22
N GLY A 772 -6.06 -1.24 -26.20
CA GLY A 772 -6.47 -0.54 -24.98
C GLY A 772 -5.30 -0.18 -24.06
N GLU A 773 -4.05 -0.39 -24.49
CA GLU A 773 -2.87 0.07 -23.77
C GLU A 773 -2.77 1.60 -23.92
N ALA A 774 -2.50 2.30 -22.83
CA ALA A 774 -2.42 3.75 -22.85
C ALA A 774 -1.13 4.26 -22.24
N GLY A 775 -0.58 5.28 -22.90
CA GLY A 775 0.46 6.12 -22.37
C GLY A 775 -0.10 7.49 -22.05
N THR A 776 0.43 8.08 -20.99
CA THR A 776 -0.01 9.39 -20.50
C THR A 776 1.15 10.37 -20.55
N ASP A 777 0.86 11.59 -21.00
CA ASP A 777 1.75 12.74 -20.82
C ASP A 777 1.05 13.84 -20.02
N LEU A 778 1.82 14.60 -19.24
CA LEU A 778 1.33 15.68 -18.37
C LEU A 778 1.91 17.01 -18.80
N PHE A 779 1.06 18.04 -18.87
CA PHE A 779 1.49 19.38 -19.26
C PHE A 779 0.92 20.45 -18.33
N SER A 780 1.80 21.25 -17.73
CA SER A 780 1.43 22.33 -16.81
C SER A 780 1.38 23.67 -17.53
N VAL A 781 0.32 24.44 -17.26
CA VAL A 781 0.13 25.81 -17.74
C VAL A 781 -0.11 26.73 -16.55
N VAL A 782 0.57 27.88 -16.51
CA VAL A 782 0.43 28.87 -15.43
C VAL A 782 -0.15 30.17 -15.98
N VAL A 783 -1.09 30.77 -15.22
CA VAL A 783 -1.67 32.07 -15.56
C VAL A 783 -0.69 33.19 -15.20
N GLN A 784 -0.36 34.05 -16.18
CA GLN A 784 0.55 35.19 -16.03
C GLN A 784 -0.12 36.49 -15.66
#